data_AF-A0A167QRK6-F1
#
_entry.id   AF-A0A167QRK6-F1
#
_cell.length_a   1.000
_cell.length_b   1.000
_cell.length_c   1.000
_cell.angle_alpha   90.00
_cell.angle_beta   90.00
_cell.angle_gamma   90.00
#
_symmetry.space_group_name_H-M   'P 1'
#
loop_
_entity.id
_entity.type
_entity.pdbx_description
1 polymer ?
#
loop_
_entity_poly.entity_id
_entity_poly.type
_entity_poly.pdbx_seq_one_letter_code
_entity_poly.pdbx_strand_id
1 'polypeptide(L)'
;MFNLHRITCLRAFLVALALGPVNAAPITHNDLAGREDGGPAVWPTPQEITLTSGKVSLTGDVTIVTDDFKDSATISKVKEVIAAAGGNAVLASKSSGNGTQIFVGTEAEAGVAVAAAKALAGNSANGLDADGYVFASGNYEQQPSIVLNGVDTRGTFYAAQTLRQLLDGDHIPGIKVRDWPLMSIRGSIEGFYGVPWSHEARLDQFAFYGKHKMNTYVYTPKDDLLLRAKWRTLYSGDELTQLKELVETANANHVDFTYALSPGLDVCYSSDEDFDATVAKFNQLRDFGVSNFYIALDDIPLEFHCDADKKKWPKTKNDEWIADAQTFYLNRVQTEYIEPNNLEDLETVPTHYAGSATSPYKTEFGTKLNKKIRVQWTGEGVFSDEITVDSVVAADKSYVTENLFLWDNFPVNDANRDRLFLNPLTKRAAELYKHLLGFTSNPMNQPYASMATLANYGDYTWNGPSYDATKSTEASLWELSGTDTTVHNALIAFTDLNQNWPYQNPQVNATQLNKDITAFWTARKAGTSDGTGALKDRLELIISIPDVLPDMAMKAFATDVAPWATVAKQWATACKHLIAMLEALDDKDQSTADAEFNSAKEWVEKTKAKTVDDRNAQGEDLPKSIVPTTGDGAFDKFLTGATAIYDGK
;
A
#
# COMPACT_ATOMS: atom_id res chain seq x y z
N MET A 1 -54.40 -9.06 19.69
CA MET A 1 -54.77 -7.62 19.80
C MET A 1 -53.48 -6.85 19.99
N PHE A 2 -52.90 -6.38 18.89
CA PHE A 2 -52.84 -4.96 18.45
C PHE A 2 -51.75 -4.16 19.21
N ASN A 3 -50.56 -4.04 18.61
CA ASN A 3 -50.03 -2.86 17.86
C ASN A 3 -49.33 -1.86 18.82
N LEU A 4 -48.21 -1.18 18.55
CA LEU A 4 -47.42 -0.80 17.37
C LEU A 4 -46.05 -0.32 17.95
N HIS A 5 -44.87 -0.54 17.37
CA HIS A 5 -44.28 0.35 16.37
C HIS A 5 -43.13 -0.38 15.66
N ARG A 6 -43.40 -0.89 14.45
CA ARG A 6 -42.39 -1.06 13.42
C ARG A 6 -42.37 0.24 12.63
N ILE A 7 -41.25 0.95 12.67
CA ILE A 7 -41.00 2.05 11.73
C ILE A 7 -40.38 1.41 10.50
N THR A 8 -41.19 1.22 9.46
CA THR A 8 -40.76 0.85 8.13
C THR A 8 -40.20 2.10 7.45
N CYS A 9 -38.90 2.33 7.55
CA CYS A 9 -38.22 3.32 6.72
C CYS A 9 -37.96 2.71 5.34
N LEU A 10 -38.90 2.91 4.43
CA LEU A 10 -38.68 2.74 2.99
C LEU A 10 -37.75 3.88 2.54
N ARG A 11 -36.42 3.69 2.60
CA ARG A 11 -35.48 4.59 1.93
C ARG A 11 -35.34 4.12 0.49
N ALA A 12 -35.94 4.87 -0.42
CA ALA A 12 -35.63 4.79 -1.83
C ALA A 12 -34.15 5.15 -2.00
N PHE A 13 -33.34 4.17 -2.43
CA PHE A 13 -31.92 4.35 -2.71
C PHE A 13 -31.76 5.07 -4.04
N LEU A 14 -31.63 6.39 -3.97
CA LEU A 14 -30.79 7.15 -4.89
C LEU A 14 -29.41 7.17 -4.23
N VAL A 15 -28.56 6.19 -4.55
CA VAL A 15 -27.13 6.26 -4.23
C VAL A 15 -26.53 7.30 -5.18
N ALA A 16 -26.60 8.57 -4.79
CA ALA A 16 -25.56 9.49 -5.16
C ALA A 16 -24.36 9.10 -4.30
N LEU A 17 -23.34 8.48 -4.90
CA LEU A 17 -21.99 8.41 -4.36
C LEU A 17 -21.47 9.84 -4.21
N ALA A 18 -21.96 10.53 -3.18
CA ALA A 18 -21.30 11.68 -2.61
C ALA A 18 -20.33 11.10 -1.58
N LEU A 19 -19.23 10.53 -2.09
CA LEU A 19 -17.96 10.68 -1.40
C LEU A 19 -17.87 12.18 -1.16
N GLY A 20 -18.00 12.61 0.10
CA GLY A 20 -17.73 14.00 0.44
C GLY A 20 -16.36 14.34 -0.15
N PRO A 21 -16.15 15.55 -0.68
CA PRO A 21 -14.83 15.91 -1.16
C PRO A 21 -13.91 15.79 0.06
N VAL A 22 -13.10 14.73 0.10
CA VAL A 22 -11.74 14.90 0.59
C VAL A 22 -11.27 16.03 -0.29
N ASN A 23 -11.19 17.24 0.27
CA ASN A 23 -10.67 18.40 -0.43
C ASN A 23 -9.28 17.98 -0.91
N ALA A 24 -9.22 17.50 -2.14
CA ALA A 24 -8.00 17.36 -2.90
C ALA A 24 -7.62 18.80 -3.22
N ALA A 25 -7.11 19.49 -2.21
CA ALA A 25 -6.30 20.65 -2.45
C ALA A 25 -5.24 20.21 -3.47
N PRO A 26 -5.13 20.88 -4.62
CA PRO A 26 -4.06 20.60 -5.56
C PRO A 26 -2.76 20.67 -4.76
N ILE A 27 -2.00 19.60 -4.84
CA ILE A 27 -0.72 19.49 -4.19
C ILE A 27 0.22 20.46 -4.93
N THR A 28 0.21 21.74 -4.55
CA THR A 28 1.21 22.70 -5.01
C THR A 28 2.48 22.46 -4.19
N HIS A 29 3.31 21.51 -4.59
CA HIS A 29 4.58 21.26 -3.89
C HIS A 29 5.74 21.90 -4.66
N ASN A 30 6.08 23.13 -4.26
CA ASN A 30 7.43 23.69 -4.47
C ASN A 30 8.49 22.99 -3.58
N ASP A 31 8.06 22.15 -2.63
CA ASP A 31 8.93 21.52 -1.61
C ASP A 31 9.23 20.03 -1.87
N LEU A 32 8.51 19.37 -2.78
CA LEU A 32 9.03 18.14 -3.38
C LEU A 32 10.16 18.57 -4.30
N ALA A 33 11.34 17.98 -4.15
CA ALA A 33 12.43 18.22 -5.09
C ALA A 33 11.89 17.98 -6.50
N GLY A 34 11.66 19.07 -7.24
CA GLY A 34 11.31 19.00 -8.66
C GLY A 34 12.34 18.14 -9.37
N ARG A 35 12.00 17.66 -10.57
CA ARG A 35 12.98 16.95 -11.39
C ARG A 35 14.26 17.80 -11.52
N GLU A 36 15.40 17.15 -11.73
CA GLU A 36 16.70 17.86 -11.85
C GLU A 36 16.70 18.93 -12.97
N ASP A 37 15.79 18.82 -13.94
CA ASP A 37 15.56 19.79 -15.02
C ASP A 37 14.56 20.92 -14.68
N GLY A 38 14.10 20.98 -13.41
CA GLY A 38 13.12 21.97 -12.92
C GLY A 38 11.66 21.65 -13.22
N GLY A 39 11.35 20.45 -13.74
CA GLY A 39 9.98 20.01 -14.01
C GLY A 39 9.22 19.43 -12.82
N PRO A 40 7.88 19.26 -12.95
CA PRO A 40 7.07 18.66 -11.89
C PRO A 40 7.48 17.20 -11.63
N ALA A 41 7.49 16.82 -10.36
CA ALA A 41 7.64 15.43 -9.95
C ALA A 41 6.30 14.68 -10.11
N VAL A 42 6.34 13.46 -10.64
CA VAL A 42 5.16 12.60 -10.83
C VAL A 42 5.48 11.24 -10.21
N TRP A 43 4.55 10.71 -9.41
CA TRP A 43 4.66 9.44 -8.70
C TRP A 43 3.45 8.54 -9.02
N PRO A 44 3.63 7.25 -9.34
CA PRO A 44 4.89 6.60 -9.69
C PRO A 44 5.68 7.29 -10.79
N THR A 45 7.00 7.17 -10.73
CA THR A 45 7.97 7.77 -11.66
C THR A 45 7.71 7.28 -13.08
N PRO A 46 7.32 8.17 -14.02
CA PRO A 46 6.99 7.75 -15.38
C PRO A 46 8.19 7.16 -16.13
N GLN A 47 7.92 6.27 -17.08
CA GLN A 47 8.96 5.72 -17.97
C GLN A 47 9.59 6.82 -18.83
N GLU A 48 8.75 7.66 -19.45
CA GLU A 48 9.20 8.78 -20.26
C GLU A 48 8.40 10.04 -19.92
N ILE A 49 9.10 11.13 -19.56
CA ILE A 49 8.49 12.43 -19.29
C ILE A 49 9.40 13.56 -19.78
N THR A 50 8.88 14.41 -20.66
CA THR A 50 9.63 15.51 -21.27
C THR A 50 8.84 16.82 -21.18
N LEU A 51 9.45 17.85 -20.59
CA LEU A 51 8.91 19.20 -20.62
C LEU A 51 8.95 19.78 -22.03
N THR A 52 7.92 20.55 -22.35
CA THR A 52 7.81 21.30 -23.59
C THR A 52 7.46 22.76 -23.29
N SER A 53 7.49 23.62 -24.31
CA SER A 53 7.17 25.02 -24.14
C SER A 53 5.67 25.26 -23.94
N GLY A 54 5.33 26.19 -23.06
CA GLY A 54 3.96 26.69 -22.90
C GLY A 54 3.23 26.09 -21.70
N LYS A 55 1.95 26.43 -21.57
CA LYS A 55 1.04 25.94 -20.53
C LYS A 55 -0.39 25.98 -21.03
N VAL A 56 -1.23 25.07 -20.53
CA VAL A 56 -2.65 24.99 -20.86
C VAL A 56 -3.44 25.34 -19.61
N SER A 57 -4.15 26.48 -19.63
CA SER A 57 -5.04 26.87 -18.53
C SER A 57 -6.30 26.01 -18.54
N LEU A 58 -6.73 25.62 -17.34
CA LEU A 58 -7.99 24.93 -17.10
C LEU A 58 -9.06 25.87 -16.50
N THR A 59 -8.81 27.18 -16.49
CA THR A 59 -9.82 28.18 -16.08
C THR A 59 -10.87 28.38 -17.18
N GLY A 60 -12.09 28.75 -16.77
CA GLY A 60 -13.19 28.96 -17.71
C GLY A 60 -13.76 27.65 -18.27
N ASP A 61 -14.34 27.69 -19.46
CA ASP A 61 -15.01 26.51 -20.04
C ASP A 61 -13.99 25.54 -20.65
N VAL A 62 -14.02 24.28 -20.18
CA VAL A 62 -13.15 23.18 -20.63
C VAL A 62 -14.03 22.06 -21.19
N THR A 63 -13.86 21.70 -22.46
CA THR A 63 -14.61 20.56 -23.04
C THR A 63 -13.83 19.27 -22.86
N ILE A 64 -14.44 18.27 -22.25
CA ILE A 64 -13.94 16.90 -22.20
C ILE A 64 -14.52 16.18 -23.42
N VAL A 65 -13.65 15.77 -24.35
CA VAL A 65 -14.01 15.12 -25.61
C VAL A 65 -13.70 13.63 -25.50
N THR A 66 -14.72 12.77 -25.47
CA THR A 66 -14.56 11.34 -25.18
C THR A 66 -14.80 10.39 -26.35
N ASP A 67 -15.29 10.88 -27.50
CA ASP A 67 -15.87 10.04 -28.54
C ASP A 67 -16.86 9.02 -27.90
N ASP A 68 -16.53 7.72 -27.93
CA ASP A 68 -17.33 6.62 -27.36
C ASP A 68 -16.86 6.14 -25.96
N PHE A 69 -15.81 6.73 -25.40
CA PHE A 69 -15.28 6.38 -24.08
C PHE A 69 -16.24 6.75 -22.94
N LYS A 70 -16.48 5.81 -22.01
CA LYS A 70 -17.57 5.90 -21.01
C LYS A 70 -17.16 5.66 -19.57
N ASP A 71 -15.88 5.48 -19.27
CA ASP A 71 -15.45 5.22 -17.90
C ASP A 71 -15.75 6.40 -16.97
N SER A 72 -16.70 6.19 -16.06
CA SER A 72 -17.19 7.25 -15.17
C SER A 72 -16.13 7.69 -14.16
N ALA A 73 -15.26 6.77 -13.72
CA ALA A 73 -14.20 7.07 -12.77
C ALA A 73 -13.17 8.04 -13.38
N THR A 74 -12.69 7.73 -14.59
CA THR A 74 -11.77 8.60 -15.35
C THR A 74 -12.38 9.96 -15.62
N ILE A 75 -13.62 10.01 -16.15
CA ILE A 75 -14.29 11.28 -16.47
C ILE A 75 -14.50 12.12 -15.21
N SER A 76 -14.87 11.50 -14.09
CA SER A 76 -15.04 12.20 -12.81
C SER A 76 -13.71 12.77 -12.31
N LYS A 77 -12.61 12.01 -12.41
CA LYS A 77 -11.28 12.51 -12.04
C LYS A 77 -10.85 13.71 -12.88
N VAL A 78 -11.08 13.69 -14.19
CA VAL A 78 -10.80 14.85 -15.06
C VAL A 78 -11.63 16.06 -14.66
N LYS A 79 -12.92 15.87 -14.34
CA LYS A 79 -13.80 16.96 -13.87
C LYS A 79 -13.32 17.55 -12.54
N GLU A 80 -12.86 16.72 -11.60
CA GLU A 80 -12.30 17.18 -10.33
C GLU A 80 -11.07 18.07 -10.53
N VAL A 81 -10.15 17.69 -11.43
CA VAL A 81 -8.98 18.51 -11.76
C VAL A 81 -9.40 19.86 -12.38
N ILE A 82 -10.34 19.86 -13.32
CA ILE A 82 -10.87 21.09 -13.92
C ILE A 82 -11.50 21.98 -12.84
N ALA A 83 -12.30 21.41 -11.96
CA ALA A 83 -12.96 22.16 -10.88
C ALA A 83 -11.94 22.73 -9.88
N ALA A 84 -10.89 21.97 -9.54
CA ALA A 84 -9.79 22.44 -8.67
C ALA A 84 -9.04 23.63 -9.29
N ALA A 85 -8.94 23.69 -10.62
CA ALA A 85 -8.38 24.82 -11.36
C ALA A 85 -9.35 26.01 -11.52
N GLY A 86 -10.59 25.91 -11.03
CA GLY A 86 -11.63 26.95 -11.19
C GLY A 86 -12.32 26.95 -12.56
N GLY A 87 -12.24 25.86 -13.31
CA GLY A 87 -12.90 25.68 -14.60
C GLY A 87 -14.28 25.03 -14.53
N ASN A 88 -15.02 25.12 -15.64
CA ASN A 88 -16.30 24.48 -15.86
C ASN A 88 -16.15 23.37 -16.90
N ALA A 89 -16.32 22.11 -16.47
CA ALA A 89 -16.21 20.96 -17.36
C ALA A 89 -17.50 20.72 -18.16
N VAL A 90 -17.38 20.61 -19.48
CA VAL A 90 -18.48 20.22 -20.39
C VAL A 90 -18.11 18.92 -21.10
N LEU A 91 -18.90 17.87 -20.93
CA LEU A 91 -18.68 16.59 -21.62
C LEU A 91 -19.32 16.65 -23.02
N ALA A 92 -18.56 16.30 -24.06
CA ALA A 92 -19.05 16.26 -25.44
C ALA A 92 -18.41 15.12 -26.25
N SER A 93 -19.08 14.70 -27.32
CA SER A 93 -18.52 13.73 -28.27
C SER A 93 -17.65 14.36 -29.35
N LYS A 94 -17.58 15.71 -29.41
CA LYS A 94 -16.78 16.47 -30.38
C LYS A 94 -16.26 17.75 -29.76
N SER A 95 -15.16 18.26 -30.31
CA SER A 95 -14.61 19.57 -29.94
C SER A 95 -15.64 20.69 -30.13
N SER A 96 -15.65 21.64 -29.19
CA SER A 96 -16.53 22.81 -29.22
C SER A 96 -16.00 23.93 -30.14
N GLY A 97 -14.74 23.83 -30.58
CA GLY A 97 -14.10 24.86 -31.41
C GLY A 97 -13.55 26.06 -30.62
N ASN A 98 -13.84 26.14 -29.31
CA ASN A 98 -13.53 27.27 -28.44
C ASN A 98 -13.02 26.77 -27.07
N GLY A 99 -12.24 27.58 -26.36
CA GLY A 99 -11.75 27.26 -25.01
C GLY A 99 -10.70 26.15 -25.00
N THR A 100 -10.48 25.55 -23.82
CA THR A 100 -9.53 24.44 -23.63
C THR A 100 -10.23 23.10 -23.90
N GLN A 101 -9.53 22.18 -24.56
CA GLN A 101 -10.03 20.82 -24.82
C GLN A 101 -9.23 19.76 -24.06
N ILE A 102 -9.90 18.75 -23.52
CA ILE A 102 -9.28 17.55 -22.97
C ILE A 102 -9.83 16.34 -23.73
N PHE A 103 -9.00 15.72 -24.56
CA PHE A 103 -9.36 14.50 -25.29
C PHE A 103 -9.06 13.29 -24.41
N VAL A 104 -10.04 12.41 -24.21
CA VAL A 104 -9.93 11.27 -23.29
C VAL A 104 -10.42 10.01 -23.99
N GLY A 105 -9.62 8.95 -24.00
CA GLY A 105 -10.10 7.62 -24.37
C GLY A 105 -9.01 6.63 -24.74
N THR A 106 -9.44 5.40 -25.05
CA THR A 106 -8.54 4.29 -25.35
C THR A 106 -8.04 4.34 -26.80
N GLU A 107 -6.95 3.61 -27.08
CA GLU A 107 -6.45 3.42 -28.45
C GLU A 107 -7.50 2.80 -29.38
N ALA A 108 -8.38 1.95 -28.84
CA ALA A 108 -9.41 1.24 -29.61
C ALA A 108 -10.69 2.06 -29.84
N GLU A 109 -11.07 2.93 -28.91
CA GLU A 109 -12.43 3.52 -28.87
C GLU A 109 -12.48 5.02 -29.17
N ALA A 110 -11.35 5.75 -29.12
CA ALA A 110 -11.34 7.21 -29.24
C ALA A 110 -10.36 7.69 -30.32
N GLY A 111 -10.82 7.68 -31.57
CA GLY A 111 -10.03 8.10 -32.73
C GLY A 111 -9.49 9.54 -32.61
N VAL A 112 -10.25 10.45 -31.97
CA VAL A 112 -9.80 11.83 -31.77
C VAL A 112 -8.70 11.93 -30.70
N ALA A 113 -8.80 11.18 -29.60
CA ALA A 113 -7.75 11.12 -28.59
C ALA A 113 -6.44 10.54 -29.19
N VAL A 114 -6.55 9.50 -30.03
CA VAL A 114 -5.40 8.93 -30.75
C VAL A 114 -4.76 9.96 -31.70
N ALA A 115 -5.57 10.72 -32.44
CA ALA A 115 -5.06 11.75 -33.35
C ALA A 115 -4.37 12.90 -32.59
N ALA A 116 -4.96 13.37 -31.49
CA ALA A 116 -4.39 14.39 -30.63
C ALA A 116 -3.08 13.91 -29.98
N ALA A 117 -3.02 12.66 -29.52
CA ALA A 117 -1.80 12.06 -28.96
C ALA A 117 -0.67 12.01 -29.99
N LYS A 118 -0.93 11.54 -31.21
CA LYS A 118 0.06 11.54 -32.29
C LYS A 118 0.57 12.94 -32.62
N ALA A 119 -0.32 13.94 -32.62
CA ALA A 119 0.06 15.32 -32.92
C ALA A 119 0.88 15.98 -31.80
N LEU A 120 0.47 15.81 -30.54
CA LEU A 120 1.10 16.47 -29.39
C LEU A 120 2.34 15.71 -28.90
N ALA A 121 2.26 14.39 -28.76
CA ALA A 121 3.31 13.55 -28.21
C ALA A 121 4.22 12.92 -29.28
N GLY A 122 3.78 12.86 -30.54
CA GLY A 122 4.47 12.17 -31.64
C GLY A 122 4.03 10.72 -31.83
N ASN A 123 3.46 10.09 -30.80
CA ASN A 123 2.92 8.74 -30.80
C ASN A 123 1.62 8.67 -29.97
N SER A 124 0.76 7.69 -30.25
CA SER A 124 -0.38 7.31 -29.41
C SER A 124 0.01 6.18 -28.45
N ALA A 125 -0.92 5.70 -27.61
CA ALA A 125 -0.68 4.59 -26.67
C ALA A 125 -0.39 3.26 -27.37
N ASN A 126 -0.62 3.15 -28.68
CA ASN A 126 -0.26 1.98 -29.47
C ASN A 126 1.16 1.46 -29.18
N GLY A 127 1.26 0.14 -29.00
CA GLY A 127 2.51 -0.57 -28.73
C GLY A 127 3.03 -0.47 -27.30
N LEU A 128 2.28 0.13 -26.37
CA LEU A 128 2.53 0.00 -24.93
C LEU A 128 1.88 -1.27 -24.38
N ASP A 129 2.37 -1.71 -23.22
CA ASP A 129 1.75 -2.78 -22.44
C ASP A 129 0.41 -2.33 -21.82
N ALA A 130 -0.37 -3.30 -21.32
CA ALA A 130 -1.61 -3.03 -20.59
C ALA A 130 -1.38 -2.01 -19.45
N ASP A 131 -2.40 -1.22 -19.15
CA ASP A 131 -2.35 -0.06 -18.24
C ASP A 131 -1.45 1.10 -18.73
N GLY A 132 -0.81 0.97 -19.89
CA GLY A 132 0.00 2.03 -20.50
C GLY A 132 -0.83 3.17 -21.06
N TYR A 133 -0.23 4.36 -21.15
CA TYR A 133 -0.88 5.55 -21.69
C TYR A 133 0.11 6.58 -22.25
N VAL A 134 -0.45 7.50 -23.02
CA VAL A 134 0.17 8.75 -23.46
C VAL A 134 -0.62 9.92 -22.89
N PHE A 135 0.09 10.84 -22.25
CA PHE A 135 -0.43 12.13 -21.82
C PHE A 135 0.36 13.25 -22.47
N ALA A 136 -0.31 14.27 -23.00
CA ALA A 136 0.38 15.47 -23.47
C ALA A 136 -0.48 16.72 -23.35
N SER A 137 0.17 17.87 -23.20
CA SER A 137 -0.46 19.20 -23.18
C SER A 137 0.22 20.12 -24.19
N GLY A 138 -0.55 20.99 -24.85
CA GLY A 138 -0.04 21.93 -25.83
C GLY A 138 -1.15 22.56 -26.66
N ASN A 139 -0.89 22.80 -27.95
CA ASN A 139 -1.89 23.28 -28.90
C ASN A 139 -2.16 22.21 -29.97
N TYR A 140 -3.42 21.82 -30.12
CA TYR A 140 -3.89 20.93 -31.18
C TYR A 140 -5.01 21.66 -31.94
N GLU A 141 -4.94 21.64 -33.29
CA GLU A 141 -5.87 22.37 -34.16
C GLU A 141 -6.10 23.84 -33.76
N GLN A 142 -5.01 24.52 -33.37
CA GLN A 142 -4.99 25.93 -32.93
C GLN A 142 -5.73 26.21 -31.62
N GLN A 143 -6.00 25.19 -30.80
CA GLN A 143 -6.63 25.33 -29.48
C GLN A 143 -5.76 24.75 -28.36
N PRO A 144 -5.77 25.36 -27.16
CA PRO A 144 -5.16 24.77 -25.98
C PRO A 144 -5.79 23.40 -25.71
N SER A 145 -4.95 22.36 -25.64
CA SER A 145 -5.40 20.98 -25.63
C SER A 145 -4.57 20.13 -24.68
N ILE A 146 -5.24 19.20 -24.01
CA ILE A 146 -4.65 18.09 -23.27
C ILE A 146 -5.20 16.79 -23.85
N VAL A 147 -4.39 15.74 -23.87
CA VAL A 147 -4.80 14.40 -24.30
C VAL A 147 -4.44 13.37 -23.23
N LEU A 148 -5.40 12.49 -22.93
CA LEU A 148 -5.28 11.30 -22.10
C LEU A 148 -5.66 10.11 -22.98
N ASN A 149 -4.66 9.44 -23.55
CA ASN A 149 -4.86 8.31 -24.43
C ASN A 149 -4.28 7.04 -23.79
N GLY A 150 -5.13 6.12 -23.32
CA GLY A 150 -4.69 4.86 -22.73
C GLY A 150 -4.69 3.71 -23.74
N VAL A 151 -3.94 2.65 -23.45
CA VAL A 151 -4.08 1.35 -24.15
C VAL A 151 -5.47 0.77 -23.89
N ASP A 152 -5.89 0.81 -22.64
CA ASP A 152 -7.17 0.34 -22.13
C ASP A 152 -7.80 1.36 -21.17
N THR A 153 -8.93 0.99 -20.58
CA THR A 153 -9.67 1.85 -19.64
C THR A 153 -8.83 2.23 -18.42
N ARG A 154 -8.08 1.28 -17.85
CA ARG A 154 -7.27 1.49 -16.65
C ARG A 154 -6.06 2.37 -16.93
N GLY A 155 -5.40 2.20 -18.08
CA GLY A 155 -4.35 3.13 -18.54
C GLY A 155 -4.87 4.54 -18.76
N THR A 156 -6.09 4.69 -19.29
CA THR A 156 -6.73 6.01 -19.43
C THR A 156 -7.04 6.64 -18.06
N PHE A 157 -7.46 5.83 -17.08
CA PHE A 157 -7.62 6.26 -15.69
C PHE A 157 -6.29 6.71 -15.08
N TYR A 158 -5.20 5.98 -15.30
CA TYR A 158 -3.86 6.36 -14.84
C TYR A 158 -3.34 7.64 -15.50
N ALA A 159 -3.69 7.91 -16.76
CA ALA A 159 -3.43 9.21 -17.39
C ALA A 159 -4.13 10.36 -16.65
N ALA A 160 -5.35 10.13 -16.13
CA ALA A 160 -6.06 11.12 -15.32
C ALA A 160 -5.43 11.32 -13.93
N GLN A 161 -4.83 10.27 -13.35
CA GLN A 161 -4.04 10.41 -12.11
C GLN A 161 -2.75 11.21 -12.33
N THR A 162 -2.13 11.08 -13.50
CA THR A 162 -1.00 11.92 -13.90
C THR A 162 -1.44 13.37 -14.14
N LEU A 163 -2.60 13.59 -14.79
CA LEU A 163 -3.19 14.93 -14.92
C LEU A 163 -3.39 15.61 -13.55
N ARG A 164 -3.91 14.87 -12.56
CA ARG A 164 -4.09 15.37 -11.19
C ARG A 164 -2.79 15.88 -10.57
N GLN A 165 -1.67 15.20 -10.82
CA GLN A 165 -0.37 15.57 -10.27
C GLN A 165 0.30 16.73 -11.00
N LEU A 166 -0.02 16.91 -12.28
CA LEU A 166 0.54 17.96 -13.13
C LEU A 166 -0.18 19.30 -13.00
N LEU A 167 -1.28 19.37 -12.26
CA LEU A 167 -1.99 20.63 -12.01
C LEU A 167 -1.15 21.55 -11.11
N ASP A 168 -0.69 22.66 -11.70
CA ASP A 168 0.00 23.74 -11.00
C ASP A 168 -0.90 24.99 -10.97
N GLY A 169 -1.54 25.20 -9.83
CA GLY A 169 -2.55 26.24 -9.65
C GLY A 169 -3.75 26.03 -10.59
N ASP A 170 -3.75 26.75 -11.71
CA ASP A 170 -4.84 26.82 -12.68
C ASP A 170 -4.48 26.27 -14.07
N HIS A 171 -3.30 25.67 -14.23
CA HIS A 171 -2.79 25.23 -15.52
C HIS A 171 -2.00 23.92 -15.44
N ILE A 172 -1.87 23.28 -16.60
CA ILE A 172 -0.96 22.15 -16.84
C ILE A 172 0.27 22.69 -17.60
N PRO A 173 1.51 22.39 -17.16
CA PRO A 173 2.70 22.78 -17.91
C PRO A 173 2.73 22.04 -19.26
N GLY A 174 3.34 22.64 -20.28
CA GLY A 174 3.60 21.98 -21.55
C GLY A 174 4.44 20.73 -21.32
N ILE A 175 3.91 19.54 -21.60
CA ILE A 175 4.56 18.29 -21.25
C ILE A 175 4.11 17.14 -22.15
N LYS A 176 4.98 16.14 -22.29
CA LYS A 176 4.71 14.86 -22.94
C LYS A 176 5.11 13.75 -21.98
N VAL A 177 4.21 12.79 -21.78
CA VAL A 177 4.40 11.59 -20.97
C VAL A 177 4.00 10.40 -21.82
N ARG A 178 4.87 9.39 -21.85
CA ARG A 178 4.58 8.06 -22.38
C ARG A 178 4.96 7.08 -21.30
N ASP A 179 3.98 6.34 -20.78
CA ASP A 179 4.13 5.69 -19.48
C ASP A 179 3.38 4.36 -19.44
N TRP A 180 3.94 3.39 -18.73
CA TRP A 180 3.41 2.03 -18.56
C TRP A 180 4.06 1.37 -17.33
N PRO A 181 3.37 0.43 -16.65
CA PRO A 181 3.98 -0.31 -15.56
C PRO A 181 4.95 -1.37 -16.08
N LEU A 182 6.01 -1.65 -15.32
CA LEU A 182 6.90 -2.79 -15.59
C LEU A 182 6.36 -4.11 -15.01
N MET A 183 5.47 -4.05 -14.02
CA MET A 183 4.86 -5.24 -13.41
C MET A 183 3.34 -5.20 -13.52
N SER A 184 2.73 -6.32 -13.86
CA SER A 184 1.28 -6.47 -14.03
C SER A 184 0.47 -6.52 -12.72
N ILE A 185 1.09 -6.98 -11.63
CA ILE A 185 0.46 -7.08 -10.30
C ILE A 185 1.11 -6.07 -9.36
N ARG A 186 0.32 -5.12 -8.83
CA ARG A 186 0.84 -3.99 -8.04
C ARG A 186 -0.17 -3.70 -6.94
N GLY A 187 0.10 -4.17 -5.72
CA GLY A 187 -0.99 -4.16 -4.75
C GLY A 187 -0.62 -4.49 -3.33
N SER A 188 -1.66 -4.80 -2.56
CA SER A 188 -1.55 -5.32 -1.21
C SER A 188 -2.31 -6.64 -1.04
N ILE A 189 -1.94 -7.38 -0.01
CA ILE A 189 -2.67 -8.54 0.50
C ILE A 189 -2.99 -8.31 1.96
N GLU A 190 -4.27 -8.41 2.36
CA GLU A 190 -4.67 -8.29 3.78
C GLU A 190 -4.40 -9.61 4.51
N GLY A 191 -3.11 -9.98 4.62
CA GLY A 191 -2.66 -11.30 5.07
C GLY A 191 -2.15 -11.35 6.51
N PHE A 192 -2.17 -10.23 7.23
CA PHE A 192 -1.67 -10.11 8.60
C PHE A 192 -2.63 -10.69 9.66
N TYR A 193 -2.08 -11.10 10.80
CA TYR A 193 -2.84 -11.52 11.98
C TYR A 193 -3.14 -10.33 12.92
N GLY A 194 -4.29 -10.35 13.61
CA GLY A 194 -4.69 -9.35 14.61
C GLY A 194 -5.98 -8.62 14.22
N VAL A 195 -6.16 -7.38 14.67
CA VAL A 195 -7.35 -6.60 14.35
C VAL A 195 -7.39 -6.36 12.82
N PRO A 196 -8.46 -6.77 12.12
CA PRO A 196 -8.60 -6.58 10.69
C PRO A 196 -8.87 -5.11 10.38
N TRP A 197 -8.63 -4.70 9.15
CA TRP A 197 -8.97 -3.34 8.76
C TRP A 197 -10.49 -3.11 8.83
N SER A 198 -10.86 -1.90 9.25
CA SER A 198 -12.26 -1.50 9.22
C SER A 198 -12.75 -1.42 7.76
N HIS A 199 -14.06 -1.52 7.57
CA HIS A 199 -14.68 -1.36 6.26
C HIS A 199 -14.29 -0.04 5.59
N GLU A 200 -14.39 1.07 6.33
CA GLU A 200 -13.98 2.39 5.84
C GLU A 200 -12.50 2.44 5.42
N ALA A 201 -11.61 1.86 6.24
CA ALA A 201 -10.20 1.84 5.90
C ALA A 201 -9.93 1.09 4.60
N ARG A 202 -10.65 -0.01 4.31
CA ARG A 202 -10.53 -0.71 3.02
C ARG A 202 -10.99 0.14 1.84
N LEU A 203 -12.09 0.89 1.99
CA LEU A 203 -12.56 1.84 0.97
C LEU A 203 -11.52 2.93 0.69
N ASP A 204 -10.94 3.51 1.74
CA ASP A 204 -9.88 4.51 1.65
C ASP A 204 -8.61 3.96 0.99
N GLN A 205 -8.26 2.70 1.26
CA GLN A 205 -7.14 2.04 0.59
C GLN A 205 -7.37 1.89 -0.91
N PHE A 206 -8.58 1.58 -1.37
CA PHE A 206 -8.84 1.50 -2.82
C PHE A 206 -8.67 2.84 -3.51
N ALA A 207 -9.14 3.93 -2.88
CA ALA A 207 -8.91 5.28 -3.39
C ALA A 207 -7.41 5.62 -3.44
N PHE A 208 -6.65 5.22 -2.41
CA PHE A 208 -5.21 5.37 -2.35
C PHE A 208 -4.50 4.56 -3.45
N TYR A 209 -4.86 3.29 -3.64
CA TYR A 209 -4.28 2.42 -4.67
C TYR A 209 -4.49 2.96 -6.08
N GLY A 210 -5.71 3.38 -6.40
CA GLY A 210 -6.01 4.03 -7.69
C GLY A 210 -5.17 5.30 -7.92
N LYS A 211 -4.97 6.11 -6.87
CA LYS A 211 -4.12 7.32 -6.93
C LYS A 211 -2.64 7.02 -7.19
N HIS A 212 -2.15 5.89 -6.65
CA HIS A 212 -0.76 5.43 -6.76
C HIS A 212 -0.53 4.39 -7.88
N LYS A 213 -1.51 4.23 -8.79
CA LYS A 213 -1.49 3.28 -9.92
C LYS A 213 -1.26 1.81 -9.51
N MET A 214 -1.64 1.48 -8.27
CA MET A 214 -1.75 0.11 -7.79
C MET A 214 -3.10 -0.46 -8.26
N ASN A 215 -3.10 -1.73 -8.66
CA ASN A 215 -4.23 -2.39 -9.31
C ASN A 215 -4.70 -3.66 -8.60
N THR A 216 -4.11 -4.09 -7.48
CA THR A 216 -4.49 -5.35 -6.86
C THR A 216 -4.75 -5.18 -5.36
N TYR A 217 -5.84 -5.77 -4.89
CA TYR A 217 -6.07 -5.99 -3.46
C TYR A 217 -6.54 -7.44 -3.25
N VAL A 218 -5.72 -8.23 -2.58
CA VAL A 218 -6.06 -9.61 -2.21
C VAL A 218 -6.78 -9.60 -0.85
N TYR A 219 -8.10 -9.82 -0.90
CA TYR A 219 -8.95 -9.92 0.29
C TYR A 219 -8.80 -11.31 0.92
N THR A 220 -8.03 -11.37 2.01
CA THR A 220 -7.81 -12.60 2.80
C THR A 220 -7.79 -12.36 4.32
N PRO A 221 -8.64 -11.46 4.87
CA PRO A 221 -8.63 -11.19 6.31
C PRO A 221 -8.89 -12.48 7.10
N LYS A 222 -7.95 -12.87 7.96
CA LYS A 222 -7.96 -14.17 8.64
C LYS A 222 -9.18 -14.35 9.58
N ASP A 223 -9.82 -13.27 10.00
CA ASP A 223 -11.03 -13.26 10.83
C ASP A 223 -12.32 -13.56 10.06
N ASP A 224 -12.31 -13.44 8.74
CA ASP A 224 -13.47 -13.81 7.92
C ASP A 224 -13.56 -15.34 7.83
N LEU A 225 -14.47 -15.91 8.62
CA LEU A 225 -14.66 -17.36 8.64
C LEU A 225 -15.17 -17.89 7.29
N LEU A 226 -15.87 -17.07 6.49
CA LEU A 226 -16.53 -17.49 5.25
C LEU A 226 -15.57 -17.59 4.05
N LEU A 227 -14.33 -17.16 4.20
CA LEU A 227 -13.25 -17.50 3.27
C LEU A 227 -12.39 -18.67 3.74
N ARG A 228 -12.42 -19.02 5.04
CA ARG A 228 -11.58 -20.07 5.65
C ARG A 228 -12.40 -21.16 6.33
N ALA A 229 -12.63 -21.10 7.64
CA ALA A 229 -13.21 -22.19 8.43
C ALA A 229 -14.64 -22.62 8.01
N LYS A 230 -15.37 -21.75 7.32
CA LYS A 230 -16.74 -21.96 6.82
C LYS A 230 -16.81 -21.65 5.32
N TRP A 231 -15.74 -21.89 4.57
CA TRP A 231 -15.59 -21.49 3.17
C TRP A 231 -16.72 -21.96 2.22
N ARG A 232 -17.38 -23.08 2.53
CA ARG A 232 -18.55 -23.59 1.78
C ARG A 232 -19.83 -22.76 1.97
N THR A 233 -19.90 -21.95 3.04
CA THR A 233 -21.08 -21.15 3.37
C THR A 233 -21.05 -19.82 2.63
N LEU A 234 -22.10 -19.48 1.88
CA LEU A 234 -22.22 -18.20 1.17
C LEU A 234 -22.40 -17.02 2.13
N TYR A 235 -21.98 -15.81 1.69
CA TYR A 235 -22.25 -14.57 2.41
C TYR A 235 -23.75 -14.24 2.39
N SER A 236 -24.25 -13.57 3.42
CA SER A 236 -25.62 -13.08 3.48
C SER A 236 -25.73 -11.81 4.35
N GLY A 237 -26.87 -11.12 4.28
CA GLY A 237 -27.15 -9.97 5.14
C GLY A 237 -26.13 -8.83 4.99
N ASP A 238 -25.66 -8.31 6.13
CA ASP A 238 -24.78 -7.14 6.17
C ASP A 238 -23.37 -7.44 5.63
N GLU A 239 -22.85 -8.65 5.84
CA GLU A 239 -21.52 -9.06 5.33
C GLU A 239 -21.50 -9.07 3.79
N LEU A 240 -22.56 -9.59 3.15
CA LEU A 240 -22.70 -9.54 1.69
C LEU A 240 -22.82 -8.11 1.18
N THR A 241 -23.53 -7.25 1.91
CA THR A 241 -23.73 -5.84 1.53
C THR A 241 -22.40 -5.08 1.59
N GLN A 242 -21.63 -5.26 2.66
CA GLN A 242 -20.30 -4.66 2.80
C GLN A 242 -19.35 -5.19 1.72
N LEU A 243 -19.32 -6.50 1.47
CA LEU A 243 -18.44 -7.07 0.46
C LEU A 243 -18.75 -6.53 -0.95
N LYS A 244 -20.04 -6.34 -1.27
CA LYS A 244 -20.45 -5.71 -2.52
C LYS A 244 -19.95 -4.26 -2.63
N GLU A 245 -20.08 -3.47 -1.57
CA GLU A 245 -19.59 -2.08 -1.54
C GLU A 245 -18.06 -2.01 -1.71
N LEU A 246 -17.31 -2.94 -1.09
CA LEU A 246 -15.87 -3.04 -1.29
C LEU A 246 -15.53 -3.31 -2.75
N VAL A 247 -16.18 -4.28 -3.39
CA VAL A 247 -15.93 -4.63 -4.80
C VAL A 247 -16.30 -3.49 -5.74
N GLU A 248 -17.45 -2.84 -5.53
CA GLU A 248 -17.85 -1.68 -6.34
C GLU A 248 -16.84 -0.52 -6.21
N THR A 249 -16.32 -0.29 -5.00
CA THR A 249 -15.35 0.78 -4.74
C THR A 249 -13.95 0.45 -5.29
N ALA A 250 -13.52 -0.81 -5.19
CA ALA A 250 -12.27 -1.28 -5.79
C ALA A 250 -12.32 -1.11 -7.32
N ASN A 251 -13.38 -1.58 -7.97
CA ASN A 251 -13.60 -1.44 -9.41
C ASN A 251 -13.66 0.04 -9.85
N ALA A 252 -14.30 0.91 -9.07
CA ALA A 252 -14.36 2.35 -9.35
C ALA A 252 -12.99 3.05 -9.26
N ASN A 253 -12.02 2.44 -8.57
CA ASN A 253 -10.64 2.93 -8.48
C ASN A 253 -9.66 2.13 -9.36
N HIS A 254 -10.19 1.26 -10.25
CA HIS A 254 -9.41 0.38 -11.11
C HIS A 254 -8.45 -0.52 -10.32
N VAL A 255 -8.92 -1.00 -9.17
CA VAL A 255 -8.27 -2.00 -8.32
C VAL A 255 -9.02 -3.32 -8.48
N ASP A 256 -8.30 -4.34 -8.92
CA ASP A 256 -8.77 -5.71 -9.01
C ASP A 256 -8.95 -6.25 -7.58
N PHE A 257 -10.20 -6.44 -7.19
CA PHE A 257 -10.55 -7.10 -5.94
C PHE A 257 -10.37 -8.61 -6.13
N THR A 258 -9.25 -9.15 -5.65
CA THR A 258 -8.96 -10.57 -5.69
C THR A 258 -9.49 -11.26 -4.45
N TYR A 259 -10.49 -12.11 -4.60
CA TYR A 259 -11.04 -12.86 -3.46
C TYR A 259 -10.25 -14.14 -3.20
N ALA A 260 -9.63 -14.24 -2.02
CA ALA A 260 -8.87 -15.43 -1.61
C ALA A 260 -9.73 -16.39 -0.79
N LEU A 261 -9.98 -17.58 -1.33
CA LEU A 261 -10.59 -18.71 -0.63
C LEU A 261 -9.49 -19.58 -0.01
N SER A 262 -9.57 -19.89 1.27
CA SER A 262 -8.63 -20.75 2.00
C SER A 262 -9.29 -22.07 2.45
N PRO A 263 -9.56 -23.01 1.51
CA PRO A 263 -10.34 -24.20 1.80
C PRO A 263 -9.54 -25.30 2.52
N GLY A 264 -8.22 -25.16 2.60
CA GLY A 264 -7.31 -26.25 3.00
C GLY A 264 -7.41 -26.75 4.44
N LEU A 265 -8.28 -26.17 5.28
CA LEU A 265 -8.56 -26.70 6.62
C LEU A 265 -9.35 -28.01 6.61
N ASP A 266 -10.21 -28.21 5.62
CA ASP A 266 -11.11 -29.38 5.57
C ASP A 266 -11.55 -29.77 4.14
N VAL A 267 -10.89 -29.27 3.10
CA VAL A 267 -11.18 -29.64 1.71
C VAL A 267 -10.88 -31.12 1.45
N CYS A 268 -11.76 -31.76 0.71
CA CYS A 268 -11.55 -33.03 0.03
C CYS A 268 -11.24 -32.71 -1.44
N TYR A 269 -9.95 -32.70 -1.82
CA TYR A 269 -9.48 -32.24 -3.12
C TYR A 269 -10.07 -33.00 -4.31
N SER A 270 -10.52 -34.25 -4.09
CA SER A 270 -11.15 -35.09 -5.12
C SER A 270 -12.68 -35.01 -5.15
N SER A 271 -13.34 -34.28 -4.24
CA SER A 271 -14.81 -34.20 -4.14
C SER A 271 -15.40 -33.22 -5.17
N ASP A 272 -16.50 -33.65 -5.79
CA ASP A 272 -17.32 -32.78 -6.64
C ASP A 272 -18.12 -31.78 -5.80
N GLU A 273 -18.59 -32.18 -4.62
CA GLU A 273 -19.35 -31.31 -3.72
C GLU A 273 -18.52 -30.12 -3.22
N ASP A 274 -17.25 -30.34 -2.90
CA ASP A 274 -16.33 -29.29 -2.49
C ASP A 274 -15.99 -28.35 -3.65
N PHE A 275 -15.77 -28.90 -4.84
CA PHE A 275 -15.60 -28.11 -6.05
C PHE A 275 -16.84 -27.24 -6.33
N ASP A 276 -18.04 -27.82 -6.26
CA ASP A 276 -19.31 -27.11 -6.45
C ASP A 276 -19.51 -26.00 -5.40
N ALA A 277 -19.05 -26.20 -4.17
CA ALA A 277 -19.08 -25.17 -3.14
C ALA A 277 -18.13 -23.99 -3.47
N THR A 278 -16.93 -24.25 -3.99
CA THR A 278 -16.03 -23.20 -4.51
C THR A 278 -16.70 -22.44 -5.66
N VAL A 279 -17.29 -23.16 -6.63
CA VAL A 279 -18.00 -22.56 -7.76
C VAL A 279 -19.18 -21.70 -7.29
N ALA A 280 -19.99 -22.18 -6.34
CA ALA A 280 -21.11 -21.43 -5.79
C ALA A 280 -20.65 -20.14 -5.10
N LYS A 281 -19.56 -20.21 -4.33
CA LYS A 281 -18.95 -19.03 -3.69
C LYS A 281 -18.45 -18.03 -4.74
N PHE A 282 -17.69 -18.48 -5.73
CA PHE A 282 -17.16 -17.61 -6.77
C PHE A 282 -18.26 -16.99 -7.64
N ASN A 283 -19.34 -17.74 -7.93
CA ASN A 283 -20.51 -17.20 -8.64
C ASN A 283 -21.16 -16.06 -7.85
N GLN A 284 -21.37 -16.22 -6.53
CA GLN A 284 -21.93 -15.16 -5.69
C GLN A 284 -21.13 -13.86 -5.80
N LEU A 285 -19.79 -13.97 -5.79
CA LEU A 285 -18.89 -12.81 -5.86
C LEU A 285 -18.84 -12.18 -7.25
N ARG A 286 -18.83 -13.02 -8.29
CA ARG A 286 -18.87 -12.57 -9.68
C ARG A 286 -20.15 -11.82 -10.02
N ASP A 287 -21.28 -12.21 -9.43
CA ASP A 287 -22.58 -11.56 -9.65
C ASP A 287 -22.57 -10.06 -9.26
N PHE A 288 -21.61 -9.60 -8.47
CA PHE A 288 -21.41 -8.19 -8.14
C PHE A 288 -20.04 -7.62 -8.53
N GLY A 289 -19.31 -8.29 -9.44
CA GLY A 289 -18.20 -7.69 -10.17
C GLY A 289 -16.79 -8.14 -9.78
N VAL A 290 -16.63 -9.26 -9.06
CA VAL A 290 -15.31 -9.88 -8.86
C VAL A 290 -14.90 -10.67 -10.12
N SER A 291 -13.73 -10.36 -10.67
CA SER A 291 -13.13 -11.05 -11.82
C SER A 291 -11.87 -11.86 -11.48
N ASN A 292 -11.28 -11.65 -10.30
CA ASN A 292 -10.01 -12.23 -9.89
C ASN A 292 -10.23 -13.13 -8.67
N PHE A 293 -9.73 -14.37 -8.77
CA PHE A 293 -9.92 -15.38 -7.73
C PHE A 293 -8.59 -15.99 -7.33
N TYR A 294 -8.52 -16.37 -6.06
CA TYR A 294 -7.33 -16.87 -5.44
C TYR A 294 -7.66 -18.06 -4.55
N ILE A 295 -6.84 -19.12 -4.57
CA ILE A 295 -6.93 -20.25 -3.63
C ILE A 295 -5.68 -20.32 -2.77
N ALA A 296 -5.86 -20.12 -1.46
CA ALA A 296 -4.80 -20.13 -0.47
C ALA A 296 -4.61 -21.50 0.15
N LEU A 297 -3.38 -22.01 0.11
CA LEU A 297 -2.97 -23.29 0.68
C LEU A 297 -1.82 -23.12 1.70
N ASP A 298 -1.61 -21.88 2.18
CA ASP A 298 -0.75 -21.52 3.31
C ASP A 298 -1.40 -21.90 4.65
N ASP A 299 -0.57 -22.16 5.66
CA ASP A 299 -1.00 -22.33 7.05
C ASP A 299 -2.12 -23.36 7.27
N ILE A 300 -2.01 -24.50 6.58
CA ILE A 300 -2.93 -25.65 6.66
C ILE A 300 -2.22 -26.92 7.16
N PRO A 301 -2.95 -27.88 7.75
CA PRO A 301 -2.40 -29.19 8.10
C PRO A 301 -1.92 -29.97 6.86
N LEU A 302 -0.76 -30.64 6.98
CA LEU A 302 -0.24 -31.55 5.95
C LEU A 302 -0.87 -32.96 6.05
N GLU A 303 -2.19 -33.02 5.87
CA GLU A 303 -2.97 -34.26 5.91
C GLU A 303 -4.16 -34.25 4.93
N PHE A 304 -4.80 -35.41 4.74
CA PHE A 304 -6.06 -35.51 4.01
C PHE A 304 -7.25 -35.57 4.95
N HIS A 305 -8.29 -34.82 4.62
CA HIS A 305 -9.50 -34.69 5.42
C HIS A 305 -10.64 -35.63 4.98
N CYS A 306 -10.46 -36.41 3.91
CA CYS A 306 -11.41 -37.41 3.44
C CYS A 306 -10.71 -38.71 2.99
N ASP A 307 -11.45 -39.82 3.00
CA ASP A 307 -10.91 -41.13 2.58
C ASP A 307 -10.78 -41.25 1.05
N ALA A 308 -11.53 -40.46 0.29
CA ALA A 308 -11.43 -40.41 -1.17
C ALA A 308 -10.04 -39.94 -1.62
N ASP A 309 -9.52 -38.85 -1.02
CA ASP A 309 -8.17 -38.34 -1.30
C ASP A 309 -7.10 -39.36 -0.91
N LYS A 310 -7.20 -39.95 0.29
CA LYS A 310 -6.26 -41.01 0.75
C LYS A 310 -6.21 -42.19 -0.21
N LYS A 311 -7.33 -42.54 -0.83
CA LYS A 311 -7.43 -43.64 -1.79
C LYS A 311 -6.87 -43.25 -3.16
N LYS A 312 -7.08 -42.01 -3.59
CA LYS A 312 -6.64 -41.50 -4.91
C LYS A 312 -5.14 -41.21 -4.92
N TRP A 313 -4.60 -40.63 -3.86
CA TRP A 313 -3.20 -40.25 -3.72
C TRP A 313 -2.59 -40.95 -2.49
N PRO A 314 -1.89 -42.08 -2.66
CA PRO A 314 -1.25 -42.74 -1.55
C PRO A 314 -0.11 -41.87 -0.98
N LYS A 315 -0.04 -41.75 0.35
CA LYS A 315 0.98 -40.95 1.03
C LYS A 315 2.40 -41.42 0.67
N THR A 316 3.22 -40.52 0.15
CA THR A 316 4.64 -40.76 -0.13
C THR A 316 5.51 -40.37 1.07
N LYS A 317 6.84 -40.59 0.96
CA LYS A 317 7.79 -40.26 2.02
C LYS A 317 7.95 -38.75 2.22
N ASN A 318 7.94 -37.98 1.12
CA ASN A 318 7.94 -36.52 1.17
C ASN A 318 6.51 -36.03 0.89
N ASP A 319 6.33 -34.74 0.62
CA ASP A 319 5.01 -34.12 0.47
C ASP A 319 4.52 -34.09 -1.00
N GLU A 320 4.99 -34.98 -1.87
CA GLU A 320 4.53 -35.03 -3.27
C GLU A 320 3.04 -35.41 -3.37
N TRP A 321 2.58 -36.32 -2.51
CA TRP A 321 1.19 -36.80 -2.47
C TRP A 321 0.17 -35.67 -2.24
N ILE A 322 0.51 -34.67 -1.41
CA ILE A 322 -0.36 -33.52 -1.17
C ILE A 322 -0.24 -32.48 -2.29
N ALA A 323 0.94 -32.33 -2.89
CA ALA A 323 1.13 -31.50 -4.08
C ALA A 323 0.29 -32.00 -5.27
N ASP A 324 0.23 -33.32 -5.50
CA ASP A 324 -0.64 -33.94 -6.50
C ASP A 324 -2.13 -33.62 -6.27
N ALA A 325 -2.58 -33.67 -5.02
CA ALA A 325 -3.97 -33.38 -4.66
C ALA A 325 -4.33 -31.90 -4.83
N GLN A 326 -3.47 -31.02 -4.33
CA GLN A 326 -3.64 -29.57 -4.43
C GLN A 326 -3.63 -29.11 -5.88
N THR A 327 -2.66 -29.57 -6.68
CA THR A 327 -2.60 -29.21 -8.11
C THR A 327 -3.77 -29.78 -8.89
N PHE A 328 -4.26 -30.98 -8.58
CA PHE A 328 -5.50 -31.49 -9.18
C PHE A 328 -6.68 -30.54 -8.96
N TYR A 329 -6.87 -30.06 -7.72
CA TYR A 329 -7.95 -29.14 -7.38
C TYR A 329 -7.79 -27.78 -8.06
N LEU A 330 -6.61 -27.18 -7.98
CA LEU A 330 -6.30 -25.89 -8.60
C LEU A 330 -6.48 -25.95 -10.13
N ASN A 331 -5.96 -27.00 -10.76
CA ASN A 331 -6.10 -27.20 -12.21
C ASN A 331 -7.57 -27.32 -12.61
N ARG A 332 -8.36 -28.05 -11.81
CA ARG A 332 -9.80 -28.18 -12.05
C ARG A 332 -10.50 -26.82 -11.98
N VAL A 333 -10.23 -26.01 -10.96
CA VAL A 333 -10.77 -24.65 -10.83
C VAL A 333 -10.37 -23.78 -12.03
N GLN A 334 -9.10 -23.83 -12.44
CA GLN A 334 -8.62 -23.10 -13.62
C GLN A 334 -9.38 -23.53 -14.89
N THR A 335 -9.45 -24.83 -15.19
CA THR A 335 -9.98 -25.32 -16.48
C THR A 335 -11.49 -25.40 -16.54
N GLU A 336 -12.16 -25.72 -15.43
CA GLU A 336 -13.61 -25.95 -15.40
C GLU A 336 -14.39 -24.70 -14.97
N TYR A 337 -13.76 -23.72 -14.31
CA TYR A 337 -14.43 -22.50 -13.85
C TYR A 337 -13.80 -21.21 -14.41
N ILE A 338 -12.49 -20.99 -14.26
CA ILE A 338 -11.85 -19.72 -14.66
C ILE A 338 -11.89 -19.52 -16.17
N GLU A 339 -11.36 -20.45 -16.95
CA GLU A 339 -11.28 -20.33 -18.41
C GLU A 339 -12.66 -20.24 -19.09
N PRO A 340 -13.68 -21.07 -18.76
CA PRO A 340 -14.98 -20.98 -19.43
C PRO A 340 -15.75 -19.69 -19.16
N ASN A 341 -15.41 -18.98 -18.07
CA ASN A 341 -16.03 -17.71 -17.70
C ASN A 341 -15.22 -16.48 -18.15
N ASN A 342 -14.11 -16.66 -18.89
CA ASN A 342 -13.20 -15.60 -19.33
C ASN A 342 -12.73 -14.71 -18.17
N LEU A 343 -12.36 -15.33 -17.05
CA LEU A 343 -11.84 -14.66 -15.86
C LEU A 343 -10.32 -14.55 -15.94
N GLU A 344 -9.73 -13.69 -15.09
CA GLU A 344 -8.28 -13.63 -14.90
C GLU A 344 -7.76 -14.97 -14.37
N ASP A 345 -6.55 -15.35 -14.80
CA ASP A 345 -5.94 -16.62 -14.41
C ASP A 345 -5.88 -16.76 -12.88
N LEU A 346 -6.18 -17.97 -12.39
CA LEU A 346 -6.23 -18.28 -10.97
C LEU A 346 -4.90 -17.94 -10.29
N GLU A 347 -4.99 -17.33 -9.12
CA GLU A 347 -3.85 -17.09 -8.25
C GLU A 347 -3.82 -18.11 -7.09
N THR A 348 -2.62 -18.44 -6.59
CA THR A 348 -2.48 -19.35 -5.44
C THR A 348 -1.20 -19.10 -4.66
N VAL A 349 -1.24 -19.36 -3.35
CA VAL A 349 -0.04 -19.59 -2.52
C VAL A 349 0.02 -21.08 -2.17
N PRO A 350 1.13 -21.77 -2.47
CA PRO A 350 1.30 -23.18 -2.13
C PRO A 350 1.64 -23.35 -0.64
N THR A 351 1.57 -24.58 -0.12
CA THR A 351 1.89 -24.85 1.29
C THR A 351 3.36 -24.62 1.62
N HIS A 352 4.27 -24.95 0.70
CA HIS A 352 5.68 -24.55 0.83
C HIS A 352 5.90 -23.27 0.02
N TYR A 353 5.55 -22.13 0.60
CA TYR A 353 5.57 -20.81 -0.06
C TYR A 353 6.87 -20.02 0.10
N ALA A 354 7.74 -20.38 1.04
CA ALA A 354 8.98 -19.65 1.35
C ALA A 354 10.24 -20.35 0.80
N GLY A 355 11.25 -19.55 0.47
CA GLY A 355 12.57 -19.97 0.01
C GLY A 355 12.64 -20.31 -1.48
N SER A 356 13.82 -20.13 -2.09
CA SER A 356 14.04 -20.37 -3.53
C SER A 356 14.55 -21.78 -3.85
N ALA A 357 14.96 -22.53 -2.82
CA ALA A 357 15.53 -23.87 -3.02
C ALA A 357 14.48 -24.89 -3.47
N THR A 358 14.89 -25.77 -4.38
CA THR A 358 14.10 -26.92 -4.84
C THR A 358 13.77 -27.84 -3.68
N SER A 359 12.50 -28.26 -3.60
CA SER A 359 12.07 -29.35 -2.73
C SER A 359 11.20 -30.33 -3.52
N PRO A 360 11.02 -31.59 -3.04
CA PRO A 360 10.14 -32.54 -3.71
C PRO A 360 8.72 -32.00 -3.90
N TYR A 361 8.15 -31.37 -2.85
CA TYR A 361 6.84 -30.71 -2.93
C TYR A 361 6.81 -29.63 -4.02
N LYS A 362 7.73 -28.66 -3.99
CA LYS A 362 7.70 -27.53 -4.94
C LYS A 362 7.87 -27.99 -6.38
N THR A 363 8.75 -28.95 -6.60
CA THR A 363 9.01 -29.51 -7.93
C THR A 363 7.77 -30.25 -8.45
N GLU A 364 7.14 -31.09 -7.62
CA GLU A 364 5.93 -31.83 -8.00
C GLU A 364 4.76 -30.87 -8.23
N PHE A 365 4.51 -29.96 -7.28
CA PHE A 365 3.47 -28.92 -7.36
C PHE A 365 3.61 -28.15 -8.68
N GLY A 366 4.79 -27.59 -8.90
CA GLY A 366 5.12 -26.86 -10.12
C GLY A 366 4.91 -27.66 -11.39
N THR A 367 5.42 -28.89 -11.43
CA THR A 367 5.35 -29.76 -12.62
C THR A 367 3.91 -30.08 -13.01
N LYS A 368 3.03 -30.31 -12.04
CA LYS A 368 1.63 -30.71 -12.26
C LYS A 368 0.69 -29.54 -12.46
N LEU A 369 1.02 -28.36 -11.94
CA LEU A 369 0.17 -27.18 -12.01
C LEU A 369 -0.03 -26.73 -13.47
N ASN A 370 -1.26 -26.34 -13.80
CA ASN A 370 -1.59 -25.65 -15.04
C ASN A 370 -0.73 -24.39 -15.13
N LYS A 371 0.03 -24.26 -16.22
CA LYS A 371 1.04 -23.21 -16.37
C LYS A 371 0.48 -21.80 -16.44
N LYS A 372 -0.84 -21.63 -16.61
CA LYS A 372 -1.49 -20.31 -16.50
C LYS A 372 -1.66 -19.82 -15.07
N ILE A 373 -1.76 -20.74 -14.09
CA ILE A 373 -1.98 -20.38 -12.69
C ILE A 373 -0.77 -19.58 -12.18
N ARG A 374 -1.07 -18.42 -11.59
CA ARG A 374 -0.08 -17.52 -11.01
C ARG A 374 0.24 -17.98 -9.59
N VAL A 375 1.53 -18.13 -9.29
CA VAL A 375 1.99 -18.71 -8.02
C VAL A 375 2.66 -17.64 -7.17
N GLN A 376 2.19 -17.50 -5.94
CA GLN A 376 2.71 -16.53 -4.99
C GLN A 376 3.81 -17.16 -4.11
N TRP A 377 4.89 -16.41 -3.90
CA TRP A 377 6.09 -16.81 -3.16
C TRP A 377 6.52 -15.68 -2.21
N THR A 378 7.04 -16.00 -1.01
CA THR A 378 7.37 -14.97 0.00
C THR A 378 8.82 -14.48 -0.02
N GLY A 379 9.61 -14.94 -0.98
CA GLY A 379 11.04 -14.64 -1.03
C GLY A 379 11.91 -15.74 -0.40
N GLU A 380 13.14 -15.38 -0.03
CA GLU A 380 14.11 -16.31 0.58
C GLU A 380 13.66 -16.86 1.95
N GLY A 381 12.74 -16.18 2.62
CA GLY A 381 12.11 -16.64 3.86
C GLY A 381 10.62 -16.30 3.89
N VAL A 382 10.00 -16.49 5.06
CA VAL A 382 8.66 -15.91 5.33
C VAL A 382 8.76 -14.39 5.28
N PHE A 383 9.80 -13.85 5.93
CA PHE A 383 10.25 -12.47 5.81
C PHE A 383 11.59 -12.47 5.08
N SER A 384 11.75 -11.61 4.09
CA SER A 384 12.92 -11.61 3.20
C SER A 384 13.67 -10.29 3.27
N ASP A 385 14.92 -10.32 3.77
CA ASP A 385 15.81 -9.14 3.86
C ASP A 385 16.06 -8.53 2.47
N GLU A 386 16.33 -9.39 1.49
CA GLU A 386 16.69 -9.03 0.12
C GLU A 386 16.06 -10.00 -0.87
N ILE A 387 15.61 -9.46 -2.01
CA ILE A 387 15.15 -10.24 -3.17
C ILE A 387 15.99 -9.85 -4.38
N THR A 388 16.76 -10.81 -4.88
CA THR A 388 17.64 -10.64 -6.05
C THR A 388 17.03 -11.29 -7.30
N VAL A 389 17.57 -10.99 -8.48
CA VAL A 389 17.19 -11.72 -9.71
C VAL A 389 17.49 -13.22 -9.58
N ASP A 390 18.63 -13.57 -8.98
CA ASP A 390 19.01 -14.98 -8.75
C ASP A 390 18.03 -15.70 -7.82
N SER A 391 17.47 -14.99 -6.83
CA SER A 391 16.39 -15.49 -5.97
C SER A 391 15.19 -15.93 -6.79
N VAL A 392 14.72 -15.06 -7.68
CA VAL A 392 13.54 -15.36 -8.53
C VAL A 392 13.84 -16.48 -9.51
N VAL A 393 15.00 -16.45 -10.20
CA VAL A 393 15.37 -17.51 -11.14
C VAL A 393 15.47 -18.89 -10.46
N ALA A 394 15.97 -18.93 -9.22
CA ALA A 394 15.98 -20.15 -8.43
C ALA A 394 14.56 -20.59 -8.02
N ALA A 395 13.70 -19.64 -7.63
CA ALA A 395 12.31 -19.91 -7.30
C ALA A 395 11.52 -20.42 -8.53
N ASP A 396 11.62 -19.77 -9.69
CA ASP A 396 11.00 -20.18 -10.97
C ASP A 396 11.35 -21.64 -11.29
N LYS A 397 12.64 -22.00 -11.16
CA LYS A 397 13.11 -23.36 -11.36
C LYS A 397 12.54 -24.33 -10.32
N SER A 398 12.41 -23.91 -9.07
CA SER A 398 11.87 -24.72 -7.98
C SER A 398 10.36 -24.98 -8.14
N TYR A 399 9.60 -23.98 -8.55
CA TYR A 399 8.15 -24.05 -8.77
C TYR A 399 7.78 -24.38 -10.23
N VAL A 400 8.78 -24.60 -11.10
CA VAL A 400 8.61 -24.97 -12.51
C VAL A 400 7.57 -24.09 -13.22
N THR A 401 7.66 -22.78 -13.02
CA THR A 401 6.71 -21.79 -13.56
C THR A 401 7.44 -20.51 -13.94
N GLU A 402 6.85 -19.75 -14.87
CA GLU A 402 7.27 -18.39 -15.25
C GLU A 402 6.28 -17.33 -14.73
N ASN A 403 5.23 -17.76 -14.01
CA ASN A 403 4.14 -16.93 -13.51
C ASN A 403 4.25 -16.72 -11.99
N LEU A 404 5.44 -16.37 -11.50
CA LEU A 404 5.65 -16.02 -10.09
C LEU A 404 5.32 -14.56 -9.81
N PHE A 405 4.77 -14.30 -8.63
CA PHE A 405 4.66 -12.96 -8.05
C PHE A 405 4.95 -13.02 -6.55
N LEU A 406 5.38 -11.88 -5.98
CA LEU A 406 5.86 -11.85 -4.60
C LEU A 406 4.72 -11.50 -3.62
N TRP A 407 4.58 -12.30 -2.57
CA TRP A 407 3.99 -11.88 -1.30
C TRP A 407 5.12 -11.30 -0.46
N ASP A 408 5.22 -9.98 -0.38
CA ASP A 408 6.28 -9.37 0.43
C ASP A 408 5.77 -9.10 1.86
N ASN A 409 6.32 -9.79 2.86
CA ASN A 409 6.00 -9.57 4.28
C ASN A 409 6.69 -8.32 4.82
N PHE A 410 6.35 -7.18 4.21
CA PHE A 410 6.79 -5.84 4.59
C PHE A 410 5.75 -4.82 4.11
N PRO A 411 5.22 -3.93 4.99
CA PRO A 411 5.66 -3.63 6.36
C PRO A 411 4.91 -4.38 7.48
N VAL A 412 4.28 -5.53 7.25
CA VAL A 412 3.50 -6.25 8.29
C VAL A 412 4.20 -6.35 9.65
N ASN A 413 3.44 -6.06 10.71
CA ASN A 413 3.91 -6.01 12.10
C ASN A 413 3.16 -6.97 13.04
N ASP A 414 2.43 -7.95 12.52
CA ASP A 414 1.63 -8.88 13.33
C ASP A 414 2.46 -9.74 14.31
N ALA A 415 3.70 -10.07 13.95
CA ALA A 415 4.67 -10.72 14.84
C ALA A 415 5.26 -9.78 15.91
N ASN A 416 5.11 -8.47 15.73
CA ASN A 416 5.68 -7.40 16.57
C ASN A 416 4.69 -6.22 16.71
N ARG A 417 3.45 -6.51 17.15
CA ARG A 417 2.36 -5.51 17.23
C ARG A 417 2.61 -4.36 18.22
N ASP A 418 3.70 -4.42 18.99
CA ASP A 418 4.20 -3.30 19.77
C ASP A 418 4.90 -2.23 18.93
N ARG A 419 5.21 -2.49 17.66
CA ARG A 419 6.04 -1.62 16.80
C ARG A 419 5.33 -1.26 15.51
N LEU A 420 5.68 -0.11 14.97
CA LEU A 420 5.39 0.27 13.58
C LEU A 420 6.64 0.06 12.73
N PHE A 421 6.47 -0.26 11.46
CA PHE A 421 7.56 -0.41 10.50
C PHE A 421 7.40 0.62 9.38
N LEU A 422 7.97 1.80 9.58
CA LEU A 422 7.97 2.92 8.62
C LEU A 422 9.29 3.01 7.85
N ASN A 423 9.93 1.87 7.62
CA ASN A 423 11.13 1.79 6.80
C ASN A 423 10.80 2.06 5.31
N PRO A 424 11.73 2.66 4.54
CA PRO A 424 11.60 2.74 3.09
C PRO A 424 11.75 1.34 2.46
N LEU A 425 11.05 1.07 1.35
CA LEU A 425 11.21 -0.19 0.61
C LEU A 425 12.59 -0.21 -0.06
N THR A 426 13.46 -1.12 0.38
CA THR A 426 14.83 -1.28 -0.13
C THR A 426 15.16 -2.76 -0.35
N LYS A 427 16.29 -3.04 -1.01
CA LYS A 427 16.80 -4.41 -1.25
C LYS A 427 15.87 -5.31 -2.07
N ARG A 428 15.05 -4.71 -2.93
CA ARG A 428 14.37 -5.41 -4.03
C ARG A 428 15.08 -4.97 -5.30
N ALA A 429 15.67 -5.92 -6.04
CA ALA A 429 16.50 -5.56 -7.20
C ALA A 429 15.68 -4.78 -8.25
N ALA A 430 16.27 -3.80 -8.92
CA ALA A 430 15.58 -2.98 -9.90
C ALA A 430 15.01 -3.77 -11.10
N GLU A 431 15.62 -4.92 -11.41
CA GLU A 431 15.33 -5.73 -12.61
C GLU A 431 14.38 -6.91 -12.36
N LEU A 432 13.74 -6.99 -11.18
CA LEU A 432 12.83 -8.11 -10.86
C LEU A 432 11.64 -8.22 -11.82
N TYR A 433 11.21 -7.10 -12.43
CA TYR A 433 10.11 -7.07 -13.40
C TYR A 433 10.34 -7.97 -14.63
N LYS A 434 11.59 -8.35 -14.91
CA LYS A 434 11.92 -9.27 -16.00
C LYS A 434 11.57 -10.73 -15.70
N HIS A 435 11.32 -11.05 -14.44
CA HIS A 435 11.16 -12.42 -13.94
C HIS A 435 9.93 -12.60 -13.01
N LEU A 436 9.32 -11.50 -12.53
CA LEU A 436 8.12 -11.54 -11.71
C LEU A 436 6.98 -10.79 -12.38
N LEU A 437 5.77 -11.34 -12.25
CA LEU A 437 4.53 -10.67 -12.65
C LEU A 437 4.25 -9.43 -11.80
N GLY A 438 4.76 -9.40 -10.56
CA GLY A 438 4.60 -8.26 -9.66
C GLY A 438 4.65 -8.60 -8.18
N PHE A 439 4.05 -7.72 -7.37
CA PHE A 439 4.10 -7.74 -5.91
C PHE A 439 2.73 -7.47 -5.30
N THR A 440 2.45 -8.17 -4.20
CA THR A 440 1.51 -7.69 -3.18
C THR A 440 2.26 -7.51 -1.86
N SER A 441 2.24 -6.30 -1.33
CA SER A 441 2.74 -6.02 0.03
C SER A 441 1.76 -6.55 1.07
N ASN A 442 2.26 -7.24 2.10
CA ASN A 442 1.51 -7.49 3.32
C ASN A 442 1.71 -6.30 4.29
N PRO A 443 0.68 -5.46 4.51
CA PRO A 443 0.78 -4.25 5.31
C PRO A 443 0.62 -4.52 6.81
N MET A 444 0.72 -3.47 7.62
CA MET A 444 0.49 -3.54 9.08
C MET A 444 -1.00 -3.63 9.41
N ASN A 445 -1.31 -4.00 10.66
CA ASN A 445 -2.66 -3.87 11.22
C ASN A 445 -3.17 -2.40 11.21
N GLN A 446 -2.25 -1.42 11.09
CA GLN A 446 -2.54 0.00 10.97
C GLN A 446 -2.66 0.39 9.48
N PRO A 447 -3.89 0.53 8.93
CA PRO A 447 -4.10 0.74 7.50
C PRO A 447 -3.46 2.04 6.99
N TYR A 448 -3.74 3.17 7.63
CA TYR A 448 -3.28 4.47 7.18
C TYR A 448 -1.78 4.63 7.41
N ALA A 449 -1.24 4.08 8.51
CA ALA A 449 0.22 4.05 8.72
C ALA A 449 0.96 3.28 7.62
N SER A 450 0.33 2.24 7.05
CA SER A 450 0.91 1.42 5.97
C SER A 450 0.98 2.17 4.63
N MET A 451 0.21 3.24 4.43
CA MET A 451 0.18 4.00 3.17
C MET A 451 1.55 4.55 2.77
N ALA A 452 2.38 4.94 3.76
CA ALA A 452 3.72 5.45 3.49
C ALA A 452 4.59 4.45 2.70
N THR A 453 4.55 3.17 3.11
CA THR A 453 5.27 2.08 2.45
C THR A 453 4.55 1.58 1.21
N LEU A 454 3.21 1.57 1.19
CA LEU A 454 2.43 1.16 0.02
C LEU A 454 2.67 2.08 -1.19
N ALA A 455 2.83 3.40 -0.97
CA ALA A 455 3.26 4.32 -2.02
C ALA A 455 4.61 3.91 -2.65
N ASN A 456 5.56 3.42 -1.85
CA ASN A 456 6.85 2.95 -2.36
C ASN A 456 6.69 1.71 -3.25
N TYR A 457 5.79 0.79 -2.90
CA TYR A 457 5.47 -0.34 -3.78
C TYR A 457 4.82 0.11 -5.08
N GLY A 458 3.91 1.09 -5.03
CA GLY A 458 3.34 1.71 -6.23
C GLY A 458 4.42 2.25 -7.15
N ASP A 459 5.39 3.00 -6.61
CA ASP A 459 6.52 3.56 -7.38
C ASP A 459 7.46 2.47 -7.94
N TYR A 460 7.92 1.56 -7.07
CA TYR A 460 8.85 0.50 -7.42
C TYR A 460 8.29 -0.47 -8.48
N THR A 461 7.05 -0.92 -8.31
CA THR A 461 6.44 -1.89 -9.24
C THR A 461 6.05 -1.26 -10.58
N TRP A 462 5.89 0.06 -10.62
CA TRP A 462 5.68 0.80 -11.86
C TRP A 462 6.99 0.98 -12.64
N ASN A 463 8.07 1.45 -11.98
CA ASN A 463 9.36 1.76 -12.62
C ASN A 463 10.57 1.43 -11.71
N GLY A 464 10.81 0.15 -11.49
CA GLY A 464 11.91 -0.36 -10.66
C GLY A 464 13.31 0.20 -10.97
N PRO A 465 13.71 0.37 -12.24
CA PRO A 465 15.00 0.98 -12.60
C PRO A 465 15.17 2.44 -12.18
N SER A 466 14.07 3.21 -12.12
CA SER A 466 14.10 4.63 -11.73
C SER A 466 13.70 4.88 -10.27
N TYR A 467 13.27 3.83 -9.57
CA TYR A 467 12.83 3.89 -8.18
C TYR A 467 13.94 4.36 -7.24
N ASP A 468 13.65 5.40 -6.46
CA ASP A 468 14.50 5.91 -5.39
C ASP A 468 13.71 5.88 -4.08
N ALA A 469 14.10 4.97 -3.18
CA ALA A 469 13.40 4.74 -1.93
C ALA A 469 13.32 5.99 -1.03
N THR A 470 14.33 6.86 -1.09
CA THR A 470 14.34 8.10 -0.29
C THR A 470 13.35 9.09 -0.86
N LYS A 471 13.41 9.36 -2.17
CA LYS A 471 12.51 10.32 -2.82
C LYS A 471 11.05 9.86 -2.80
N SER A 472 10.80 8.58 -3.03
CA SER A 472 9.45 7.99 -2.94
C SER A 472 8.88 8.08 -1.52
N THR A 473 9.72 7.85 -0.50
CA THR A 473 9.30 8.03 0.91
C THR A 473 9.03 9.50 1.22
N GLU A 474 9.90 10.41 0.82
CA GLU A 474 9.69 11.85 1.01
C GLU A 474 8.38 12.32 0.36
N ALA A 475 8.11 11.86 -0.87
CA ALA A 475 6.86 12.14 -1.57
C ALA A 475 5.62 11.64 -0.82
N SER A 476 5.66 10.41 -0.30
CA SER A 476 4.53 9.86 0.46
C SER A 476 4.32 10.58 1.80
N LEU A 477 5.39 10.98 2.49
CA LEU A 477 5.27 11.76 3.73
C LEU A 477 4.67 13.15 3.48
N TRP A 478 5.03 13.82 2.38
CA TRP A 478 4.41 15.10 1.99
C TRP A 478 2.92 14.96 1.67
N GLU A 479 2.54 13.89 0.96
CA GLU A 479 1.14 13.59 0.70
C GLU A 479 0.34 13.39 1.99
N LEU A 480 0.90 12.64 2.96
CA LEU A 480 0.25 12.36 4.23
C LEU A 480 0.15 13.60 5.12
N SER A 481 1.22 14.42 5.20
CA SER A 481 1.26 15.62 6.01
C SER A 481 0.39 16.75 5.44
N GLY A 482 0.31 16.86 4.11
CA GLY A 482 -0.15 18.07 3.44
C GLY A 482 0.94 19.14 3.39
N THR A 483 0.56 20.40 3.13
CA THR A 483 1.47 21.52 2.88
C THR A 483 2.03 22.19 4.14
N ASP A 484 1.65 21.74 5.34
CA ASP A 484 2.16 22.31 6.60
C ASP A 484 3.53 21.72 6.93
N THR A 485 4.57 22.58 6.90
CA THR A 485 5.96 22.18 7.16
C THR A 485 6.21 21.77 8.62
N THR A 486 5.44 22.30 9.59
CA THR A 486 5.51 21.88 10.99
C THR A 486 5.01 20.44 11.14
N VAL A 487 3.86 20.13 10.54
CA VAL A 487 3.33 18.76 10.50
C VAL A 487 4.28 17.82 9.78
N HIS A 488 4.80 18.24 8.62
CA HIS A 488 5.72 17.42 7.83
C HIS A 488 7.01 17.07 8.60
N ASN A 489 7.63 18.05 9.25
CA ASN A 489 8.83 17.81 10.06
C ASN A 489 8.55 16.89 11.26
N ALA A 490 7.40 17.03 11.92
CA ALA A 490 6.97 16.12 12.98
C ALA A 490 6.78 14.69 12.46
N LEU A 491 6.19 14.53 11.27
CA LEU A 491 6.03 13.24 10.61
C LEU A 491 7.38 12.62 10.21
N ILE A 492 8.34 13.38 9.69
CA ILE A 492 9.71 12.89 9.43
C ILE A 492 10.35 12.37 10.72
N ALA A 493 10.27 13.14 11.81
CA ALA A 493 10.82 12.73 13.09
C ALA A 493 10.12 11.46 13.62
N PHE A 494 8.80 11.37 13.48
CA PHE A 494 8.04 10.17 13.86
C PHE A 494 8.44 8.95 13.03
N THR A 495 8.58 9.11 11.72
CA THR A 495 9.04 8.04 10.81
C THR A 495 10.42 7.54 11.19
N ASP A 496 11.39 8.43 11.48
CA ASP A 496 12.73 8.05 11.95
C ASP A 496 12.65 7.13 13.18
N LEU A 497 11.86 7.49 14.19
CA LEU A 497 11.71 6.70 15.42
C LEU A 497 11.15 5.29 15.20
N ASN A 498 10.41 5.08 14.11
CA ASN A 498 9.73 3.82 13.78
C ASN A 498 10.36 3.11 12.57
N GLN A 499 11.60 3.49 12.20
CA GLN A 499 12.42 2.63 11.37
C GLN A 499 13.05 1.57 12.26
N ASN A 500 12.50 0.35 12.24
CA ASN A 500 12.98 -0.76 13.04
C ASN A 500 12.53 -2.14 12.55
N TRP A 501 12.53 -2.37 11.23
CA TRP A 501 12.14 -3.68 10.68
C TRP A 501 13.22 -4.74 10.98
N PRO A 502 12.93 -5.76 11.83
CA PRO A 502 13.95 -6.64 12.39
C PRO A 502 14.45 -7.71 11.41
N TYR A 503 13.81 -7.82 10.24
CA TYR A 503 14.15 -8.78 9.20
C TYR A 503 15.11 -8.20 8.15
N GLN A 504 15.63 -6.99 8.39
CA GLN A 504 16.66 -6.35 7.56
C GLN A 504 18.05 -6.46 8.20
N ASN A 505 19.09 -6.73 7.39
CA ASN A 505 20.49 -6.75 7.86
C ASN A 505 21.42 -5.79 7.08
N PRO A 506 22.07 -4.80 7.72
CA PRO A 506 21.91 -4.43 9.12
C PRO A 506 20.53 -3.83 9.39
N GLN A 507 20.03 -4.04 10.59
CA GLN A 507 18.78 -3.44 11.05
C GLN A 507 18.97 -1.92 11.19
N VAL A 508 18.10 -1.15 10.56
CA VAL A 508 18.06 0.31 10.68
C VAL A 508 17.23 0.69 11.90
N ASN A 509 17.74 1.63 12.72
CA ASN A 509 17.11 2.06 13.97
C ASN A 509 17.29 3.58 14.15
N ALA A 510 16.20 4.36 14.07
CA ALA A 510 16.15 5.79 14.42
C ALA A 510 17.44 6.56 14.06
N THR A 511 17.77 6.57 12.77
CA THR A 511 19.10 6.95 12.27
C THR A 511 19.43 8.40 12.63
N GLN A 512 18.47 9.31 12.52
CA GLN A 512 18.69 10.73 12.81
C GLN A 512 18.76 10.98 14.32
N LEU A 513 17.89 10.35 15.12
CA LEU A 513 17.99 10.42 16.59
C LEU A 513 19.33 9.87 17.09
N ASN A 514 19.77 8.70 16.60
CA ASN A 514 21.03 8.09 17.02
C ASN A 514 22.24 8.94 16.61
N LYS A 515 22.18 9.62 15.46
CA LYS A 515 23.22 10.57 15.03
C LYS A 515 23.34 11.74 16.03
N ASP A 516 22.22 12.35 16.42
CA ASP A 516 22.23 13.48 17.35
C ASP A 516 22.63 13.05 18.79
N ILE A 517 22.18 11.87 19.24
CA ILE A 517 22.65 11.27 20.50
C ILE A 517 24.17 11.02 20.49
N THR A 518 24.71 10.49 19.39
CA THR A 518 26.15 10.23 19.26
C THR A 518 26.96 11.53 19.30
N ALA A 519 26.49 12.57 18.62
CA ALA A 519 27.10 13.90 18.63
C ALA A 519 27.11 14.50 20.05
N PHE A 520 25.97 14.44 20.76
CA PHE A 520 25.86 14.86 22.16
C PHE A 520 26.90 14.18 23.06
N TRP A 521 26.98 12.84 23.02
CA TRP A 521 27.91 12.11 23.89
C TRP A 521 29.38 12.39 23.54
N THR A 522 29.68 12.59 22.25
CA THR A 522 31.02 12.94 21.78
C THR A 522 31.42 14.32 22.28
N ALA A 523 30.53 15.31 22.16
CA ALA A 523 30.75 16.67 22.64
C ALA A 523 30.99 16.70 24.15
N ARG A 524 30.12 16.02 24.91
CA ARG A 524 30.22 15.93 26.37
C ARG A 524 31.53 15.27 26.81
N LYS A 525 31.94 14.17 26.17
CA LYS A 525 33.23 13.51 26.46
C LYS A 525 34.42 14.43 26.18
N ALA A 526 34.32 15.32 25.19
CA ALA A 526 35.33 16.32 24.88
C ALA A 526 35.28 17.57 25.79
N GLY A 527 34.31 17.67 26.72
CA GLY A 527 34.11 18.86 27.55
C GLY A 527 33.55 20.06 26.78
N THR A 528 32.80 19.81 25.70
CA THR A 528 32.15 20.81 24.84
C THR A 528 30.64 20.59 24.79
N SER A 529 29.88 21.54 24.25
CA SER A 529 28.42 21.45 24.05
C SER A 529 28.00 21.32 22.58
N ASP A 530 28.96 21.11 21.67
CA ASP A 530 28.79 21.01 20.21
C ASP A 530 28.01 19.74 19.81
N GLY A 531 26.69 19.76 19.99
CA GLY A 531 25.78 18.64 19.74
C GLY A 531 24.55 18.65 20.66
N THR A 532 24.62 19.34 21.80
CA THR A 532 23.51 19.45 22.76
C THR A 532 22.31 20.19 22.17
N GLY A 533 22.54 21.27 21.43
CA GLY A 533 21.47 22.05 20.77
C GLY A 533 20.65 21.20 19.80
N ALA A 534 21.33 20.52 18.86
CA ALA A 534 20.66 19.67 17.87
C ALA A 534 19.84 18.54 18.51
N LEU A 535 20.37 17.88 19.56
CA LEU A 535 19.61 16.87 20.28
C LEU A 535 18.40 17.48 21.01
N LYS A 536 18.55 18.62 21.71
CA LYS A 536 17.43 19.31 22.37
C LYS A 536 16.34 19.70 21.36
N ASP A 537 16.72 20.26 20.21
CA ASP A 537 15.78 20.65 19.15
C ASP A 537 15.02 19.43 18.60
N ARG A 538 15.71 18.31 18.37
CA ARG A 538 15.04 17.05 17.97
C ARG A 538 14.08 16.56 19.05
N LEU A 539 14.45 16.60 20.32
CA LEU A 539 13.59 16.16 21.42
C LEU A 539 12.34 17.04 21.53
N GLU A 540 12.45 18.36 21.38
CA GLU A 540 11.28 19.25 21.34
C GLU A 540 10.35 18.92 20.17
N LEU A 541 10.92 18.66 18.99
CA LEU A 541 10.14 18.22 17.83
C LEU A 541 9.39 16.91 18.15
N ILE A 542 10.05 15.92 18.74
CA ILE A 542 9.43 14.65 19.12
C ILE A 542 8.33 14.85 20.19
N ILE A 543 8.54 15.73 21.17
CA ILE A 543 7.55 16.06 22.20
C ILE A 543 6.28 16.65 21.59
N SER A 544 6.40 17.39 20.50
CA SER A 544 5.26 18.02 19.81
C SER A 544 4.41 17.06 18.97
N ILE A 545 4.94 15.89 18.60
CA ILE A 545 4.31 14.95 17.63
C ILE A 545 2.83 14.67 17.95
N PRO A 546 2.43 14.27 19.18
CA PRO A 546 1.03 13.94 19.47
C PRO A 546 0.06 15.12 19.31
N ASP A 547 0.57 16.33 19.45
CA ASP A 547 -0.22 17.56 19.42
C ASP A 547 -0.28 18.12 17.98
N VAL A 548 0.70 17.81 17.13
CA VAL A 548 0.84 18.33 15.75
C VAL A 548 0.29 17.38 14.69
N LEU A 549 0.54 16.07 14.78
CA LEU A 549 0.08 15.12 13.77
C LEU A 549 -1.45 15.15 13.49
N PRO A 550 -2.34 15.41 14.46
CA PRO A 550 -3.78 15.51 14.18
C PRO A 550 -4.19 16.57 13.14
N ASP A 551 -3.33 17.56 12.86
CA ASP A 551 -3.57 18.61 11.88
C ASP A 551 -3.17 18.21 10.45
N MET A 552 -2.61 17.01 10.25
CA MET A 552 -2.20 16.50 8.94
C MET A 552 -3.37 16.29 7.97
N ALA A 553 -3.06 16.28 6.66
CA ALA A 553 -4.04 16.00 5.62
C ALA A 553 -4.70 14.62 5.80
N MET A 554 -3.91 13.57 6.07
CA MET A 554 -4.41 12.23 6.35
C MET A 554 -4.67 11.99 7.85
N LYS A 555 -5.74 12.57 8.39
CA LYS A 555 -6.05 12.51 9.84
C LYS A 555 -6.15 11.11 10.43
N ALA A 556 -6.56 10.13 9.63
CA ALA A 556 -6.68 8.76 10.08
C ALA A 556 -5.30 8.12 10.34
N PHE A 557 -4.23 8.56 9.67
CA PHE A 557 -2.85 8.21 10.02
C PHE A 557 -2.52 8.64 11.46
N ALA A 558 -2.85 9.87 11.84
CA ALA A 558 -2.61 10.36 13.20
C ALA A 558 -3.36 9.51 14.25
N THR A 559 -4.53 8.99 13.89
CA THR A 559 -5.32 8.09 14.75
C THR A 559 -4.65 6.73 14.90
N ASP A 560 -4.20 6.12 13.80
CA ASP A 560 -3.48 4.84 13.80
C ASP A 560 -2.25 4.89 14.71
N VAL A 561 -1.48 5.98 14.65
CA VAL A 561 -0.17 6.06 15.29
C VAL A 561 -0.19 6.70 16.69
N ALA A 562 -1.35 7.17 17.17
CA ALA A 562 -1.46 7.92 18.43
C ALA A 562 -0.82 7.24 19.66
N PRO A 563 -0.93 5.90 19.86
CA PRO A 563 -0.22 5.22 20.94
C PRO A 563 1.31 5.38 20.88
N TRP A 564 1.88 5.23 19.68
CA TRP A 564 3.32 5.36 19.45
C TRP A 564 3.79 6.82 19.50
N ALA A 565 3.00 7.77 19.00
CA ALA A 565 3.29 9.19 19.15
C ALA A 565 3.35 9.58 20.64
N THR A 566 2.40 9.07 21.44
CA THR A 566 2.35 9.34 22.89
C THR A 566 3.59 8.81 23.62
N VAL A 567 4.00 7.57 23.33
CA VAL A 567 5.18 6.99 23.97
C VAL A 567 6.48 7.66 23.49
N ALA A 568 6.55 8.12 22.24
CA ALA A 568 7.65 8.93 21.73
C ALA A 568 7.82 10.24 22.52
N LYS A 569 6.73 10.97 22.76
CA LYS A 569 6.72 12.19 23.60
C LYS A 569 7.21 11.90 25.02
N GLN A 570 6.76 10.80 25.62
CA GLN A 570 7.17 10.42 26.97
C GLN A 570 8.67 10.12 27.05
N TRP A 571 9.20 9.35 26.10
CA TRP A 571 10.63 9.07 26.00
C TRP A 571 11.47 10.32 25.76
N ALA A 572 11.05 11.18 24.83
CA ALA A 572 11.77 12.42 24.55
C ALA A 572 11.76 13.39 25.75
N THR A 573 10.65 13.45 26.49
CA THR A 573 10.56 14.26 27.73
C THR A 573 11.48 13.70 28.82
N ALA A 574 11.54 12.38 28.99
CA ALA A 574 12.50 11.76 29.91
C ALA A 574 13.95 12.08 29.51
N CYS A 575 14.28 11.99 28.21
CA CYS A 575 15.60 12.31 27.69
C CYS A 575 16.00 13.77 27.94
N LYS A 576 15.06 14.71 27.77
CA LYS A 576 15.28 16.13 28.08
C LYS A 576 15.64 16.35 29.56
N HIS A 577 14.93 15.70 30.48
CA HIS A 577 15.26 15.73 31.91
C HIS A 577 16.64 15.11 32.19
N LEU A 578 17.00 14.02 31.52
CA LEU A 578 18.34 13.43 31.66
C LEU A 578 19.44 14.36 31.16
N ILE A 579 19.23 15.10 30.07
CA ILE A 579 20.20 16.12 29.62
C ILE A 579 20.34 17.23 30.68
N ALA A 580 19.24 17.75 31.21
CA ALA A 580 19.27 18.76 32.26
C ALA A 580 19.98 18.27 33.54
N MET A 581 19.76 17.00 33.91
CA MET A 581 20.49 16.34 34.99
C MET A 581 22.00 16.32 34.73
N LEU A 582 22.41 15.92 33.52
CA LEU A 582 23.82 15.86 33.13
C LEU A 582 24.48 17.24 33.09
N GLU A 583 23.77 18.28 32.68
CA GLU A 583 24.24 19.68 32.74
C GLU A 583 24.41 20.15 34.19
N ALA A 584 23.44 19.84 35.07
CA ALA A 584 23.53 20.17 36.49
C ALA A 584 24.71 19.47 37.19
N LEU A 585 25.01 18.21 36.83
CA LEU A 585 26.21 17.52 37.32
C LEU A 585 27.51 18.21 36.88
N ASP A 586 27.58 18.72 35.65
CA ASP A 586 28.76 19.46 35.16
C ASP A 586 28.95 20.77 35.94
N ASP A 587 27.85 21.43 36.28
CA ASP A 587 27.81 22.65 37.11
C ASP A 587 27.98 22.37 38.61
N LYS A 588 28.10 21.09 39.01
CA LYS A 588 28.19 20.63 40.41
C LYS A 588 26.97 20.99 41.26
N ASP A 589 25.80 21.12 40.63
CA ASP A 589 24.51 21.31 41.28
C ASP A 589 23.79 19.97 41.47
N GLN A 590 24.15 19.26 42.56
CA GLN A 590 23.56 17.96 42.88
C GLN A 590 22.05 18.04 43.13
N SER A 591 21.55 19.14 43.70
CA SER A 591 20.13 19.26 44.02
C SER A 591 19.28 19.28 42.75
N THR A 592 19.72 20.03 41.74
CA THR A 592 19.04 20.07 40.44
C THR A 592 19.21 18.73 39.72
N ALA A 593 20.39 18.12 39.74
CA ALA A 593 20.62 16.79 39.15
C ALA A 593 19.67 15.72 39.71
N ASP A 594 19.49 15.66 41.04
CA ASP A 594 18.58 14.72 41.70
C ASP A 594 17.12 14.95 41.30
N ALA A 595 16.68 16.21 41.22
CA ALA A 595 15.32 16.58 40.85
C ALA A 595 15.01 16.22 39.38
N GLU A 596 15.94 16.51 38.48
CA GLU A 596 15.82 16.19 37.05
C GLU A 596 15.86 14.67 36.82
N PHE A 597 16.72 13.93 37.54
CA PHE A 597 16.75 12.47 37.46
C PHE A 597 15.45 11.82 37.96
N ASN A 598 14.87 12.34 39.04
CA ASN A 598 13.57 11.87 39.51
C ASN A 598 12.45 12.14 38.50
N SER A 599 12.44 13.33 37.89
CA SER A 599 11.49 13.67 36.83
C SER A 599 11.64 12.76 35.60
N ALA A 600 12.88 12.46 35.19
CA ALA A 600 13.14 11.51 34.11
C ALA A 600 12.56 10.13 34.40
N LYS A 601 12.76 9.58 35.62
CA LYS A 601 12.19 8.29 36.02
C LYS A 601 10.66 8.28 35.98
N GLU A 602 10.01 9.34 36.42
CA GLU A 602 8.54 9.46 36.34
C GLU A 602 8.04 9.40 34.90
N TRP A 603 8.75 10.02 33.96
CA TRP A 603 8.42 9.94 32.54
C TRP A 603 8.70 8.55 31.94
N VAL A 604 9.81 7.90 32.31
CA VAL A 604 10.11 6.53 31.90
C VAL A 604 9.02 5.56 32.38
N GLU A 605 8.49 5.70 33.60
CA GLU A 605 7.40 4.83 34.08
C GLU A 605 6.13 4.97 33.22
N LYS A 606 5.83 6.17 32.69
CA LYS A 606 4.67 6.35 31.80
C LYS A 606 4.78 5.57 30.50
N THR A 607 6.01 5.31 30.01
CA THR A 607 6.25 4.57 28.75
C THR A 607 5.80 3.11 28.82
N LYS A 608 5.60 2.57 30.02
CA LYS A 608 5.21 1.17 30.26
C LYS A 608 3.71 0.94 30.18
N ALA A 609 2.92 1.98 29.91
CA ALA A 609 1.48 1.88 29.82
C ALA A 609 1.07 1.06 28.59
N LYS A 610 0.12 0.14 28.77
CA LYS A 610 -0.51 -0.56 27.64
C LYS A 610 -1.55 0.34 27.00
N THR A 611 -1.42 0.58 25.71
CA THR A 611 -2.26 1.55 24.97
C THR A 611 -2.62 1.10 23.57
N VAL A 612 -2.01 0.03 23.05
CA VAL A 612 -2.33 -0.53 21.74
C VAL A 612 -3.35 -1.65 21.91
N ASP A 613 -4.40 -1.61 21.10
CA ASP A 613 -5.44 -2.63 21.04
C ASP A 613 -4.94 -3.85 20.26
N ASP A 614 -5.48 -5.02 20.61
CA ASP A 614 -5.10 -6.28 19.98
C ASP A 614 -6.32 -7.19 19.79
N ARG A 615 -6.14 -8.27 19.04
CA ARG A 615 -7.08 -9.38 18.91
C ARG A 615 -6.34 -10.71 19.00
N ASN A 616 -6.90 -11.66 19.73
CA ASN A 616 -6.32 -13.00 19.87
C ASN A 616 -6.74 -13.94 18.72
N ALA A 617 -6.13 -15.12 18.66
CA ALA A 617 -6.40 -16.11 17.61
C ALA A 617 -7.83 -16.70 17.64
N GLN A 618 -8.61 -16.43 18.70
CA GLN A 618 -10.02 -16.81 18.82
C GLN A 618 -10.97 -15.70 18.31
N GLY A 619 -10.43 -14.57 17.88
CA GLY A 619 -11.19 -13.41 17.42
C GLY A 619 -11.67 -12.49 18.56
N GLU A 620 -11.15 -12.63 19.77
CA GLU A 620 -11.53 -11.79 20.92
C GLU A 620 -10.71 -10.49 20.95
N ASP A 621 -11.40 -9.36 21.09
CA ASP A 621 -10.79 -8.05 21.22
C ASP A 621 -10.13 -7.85 22.60
N LEU A 622 -8.89 -7.37 22.58
CA LEU A 622 -8.04 -7.11 23.74
C LEU A 622 -7.64 -5.63 23.75
N PRO A 623 -8.52 -4.73 24.21
CA PRO A 623 -8.23 -3.30 24.21
C PRO A 623 -7.09 -2.95 25.16
N LYS A 624 -6.21 -2.03 24.73
CA LYS A 624 -5.07 -1.51 25.51
C LYS A 624 -4.27 -2.62 26.19
N SER A 625 -3.92 -3.63 25.42
CA SER A 625 -3.28 -4.86 25.92
C SER A 625 -1.77 -4.91 25.66
N ILE A 626 -1.30 -4.11 24.70
CA ILE A 626 0.09 -4.02 24.24
C ILE A 626 0.71 -2.68 24.66
N VAL A 627 1.97 -2.73 25.11
CA VAL A 627 2.81 -1.53 25.35
C VAL A 627 3.47 -1.16 24.02
N PRO A 628 3.24 0.05 23.46
CA PRO A 628 3.91 0.46 22.23
C PRO A 628 5.40 0.72 22.46
N THR A 629 6.20 0.44 21.44
CA THR A 629 7.65 0.62 21.41
C THR A 629 8.03 1.53 20.24
N THR A 630 8.88 2.53 20.48
CA THR A 630 9.40 3.45 19.44
C THR A 630 10.75 4.03 19.88
N GLY A 631 11.66 4.30 18.95
CA GLY A 631 13.00 4.81 19.24
C GLY A 631 13.83 3.92 20.17
N ASP A 632 13.49 2.63 20.27
CA ASP A 632 14.17 1.68 21.13
C ASP A 632 15.60 1.44 20.67
N GLY A 633 16.50 1.21 21.63
CA GLY A 633 17.94 1.19 21.36
C GLY A 633 18.58 2.56 21.13
N ALA A 634 17.79 3.65 21.01
CA ALA A 634 18.27 5.02 21.12
C ALA A 634 17.97 5.58 22.53
N PHE A 635 16.69 5.67 22.91
CA PHE A 635 16.28 6.22 24.20
C PHE A 635 16.76 5.39 25.39
N ASP A 636 16.63 4.06 25.34
CA ASP A 636 17.07 3.17 26.43
C ASP A 636 18.59 3.23 26.66
N LYS A 637 19.37 3.36 25.57
CA LYS A 637 20.83 3.51 25.66
C LYS A 637 21.21 4.86 26.25
N PHE A 638 20.49 5.92 25.87
CA PHE A 638 20.68 7.24 26.48
C PHE A 638 20.39 7.21 27.97
N LEU A 639 19.26 6.65 28.39
CA LEU A 639 18.88 6.45 29.79
C LEU A 639 19.96 5.67 30.55
N THR A 640 20.44 4.57 29.98
CA THR A 640 21.49 3.73 30.59
C THR A 640 22.79 4.53 30.79
N GLY A 641 23.24 5.25 29.76
CA GLY A 641 24.45 6.06 29.82
C GLY A 641 24.36 7.21 30.82
N ALA A 642 23.23 7.94 30.82
CA ALA A 642 22.99 9.03 31.76
C ALA A 642 22.90 8.54 33.22
N THR A 643 22.23 7.40 33.46
CA THR A 643 22.11 6.80 34.79
C THR A 643 23.47 6.36 35.33
N ALA A 644 24.33 5.78 34.49
CA ALA A 644 25.68 5.38 34.90
C ALA A 644 26.49 6.58 35.41
N ILE A 645 26.44 7.72 34.71
CA ILE A 645 27.13 8.95 35.12
C ILE A 645 26.55 9.50 36.44
N TYR A 646 25.23 9.51 36.59
CA TYR A 646 24.57 9.94 37.82
C TYR A 646 24.98 9.08 39.03
N ASP A 647 25.08 7.76 38.86
CA ASP A 647 25.52 6.82 39.89
C ASP A 647 27.04 6.88 40.17
N GLY A 648 27.80 7.71 39.45
CA GLY A 648 29.25 7.87 39.60
C GLY A 648 30.07 6.72 39.00
N LYS A 649 29.57 6.06 37.94
CA LYS A 649 30.25 4.97 37.22
C LYS A 649 30.96 5.41 35.96
#